data_AF-A0A6N2N7F0-F1
#
_entry.id   AF-A0A6N2N7F0-F1
#
_cell.length_a   1.000
_cell.length_b   1.000
_cell.length_c   1.000
_cell.angle_alpha   90.00
_cell.angle_beta   90.00
_cell.angle_gamma   90.00
#
_symmetry.space_group_name_H-M   'P 1'
#
loop_
_entity.id
_entity.type
_entity.pdbx_description
1 polymer ?
#
loop_
_entity_poly.entity_id
_entity_poly.type
_entity_poly.pdbx_seq_one_letter_code
_entity_poly.pdbx_strand_id
1 'polypeptide(L)'
;MGFPASMSSPPSPLQLSSSSSSWSKSALFSVAPISFSPSTVKNALCRKRLVILSKRISPLEEAMRIRRERELQNTTKFRKRPPLRRGRVSPRLPVPDDIPKPPYLGSNELPDIASEHQIHDSEGIVKMRAACELAARVLENAGKLVRPSVTTNEIDKAVHQMIIDAGAYPSPLGYGGFPKSVCTSVNECMCHGIPDTRQLQDGDIINIDVTVYLNGYHGDTSKTFLCGNVSDALKRLVKVTEECLERGIALCKDGASFKKIGKRISEHAEKYGYGVVERFVGHGVGTVFHSEPLILHNRNDRPGVMVEGETFTIEPILTIGSTECITWPDNWTTLTADGSPAAQFEHTILITRTGAEILTKYTVESNSASIHALSPLSICPSSSTMASTSSLQPISSLKLSNPRSQSHFHSQQQLGVTHSQAFAIQHLKLSKATRDQDRFSTERSSKNFTTRAFFFSKKHGSPREAPKQAKVQELNVYEINERDRGSPAFLKLSQKTQNSLGDLVPFSNKLYSGDLQKRLGITSGLCVLIQNVPEKKGDRYEATYSFYFGDYGHISVQGAYLTYDDTYLAVTGGSGIFEGVYGQVKLQQLVFPFKLFYTFYLKGIPDLPAELLGQPVTPSASVEPAPAAKATEPHGIIPNFTN
;
A
#
# COMPACT_ATOMS: atom_id res chain seq x y z
N MET A 1 -40.94 25.54 -58.68
CA MET A 1 -40.28 24.55 -59.56
C MET A 1 -39.60 23.55 -58.63
N GLY A 2 -39.84 22.25 -58.56
CA GLY A 2 -40.44 21.25 -59.44
C GLY A 2 -39.67 19.94 -59.15
N PHE A 3 -40.31 18.99 -58.46
CA PHE A 3 -39.91 17.59 -58.20
C PHE A 3 -39.77 16.78 -59.55
N PRO A 4 -39.43 15.44 -59.63
CA PRO A 4 -39.51 14.36 -58.60
C PRO A 4 -38.53 13.12 -58.67
N ALA A 5 -38.67 12.23 -57.65
CA ALA A 5 -38.77 10.73 -57.68
C ALA A 5 -37.55 9.85 -58.07
N SER A 6 -37.35 8.59 -57.61
CA SER A 6 -38.18 7.57 -56.93
C SER A 6 -37.36 6.42 -56.28
N MET A 7 -37.73 6.04 -55.04
CA MET A 7 -38.15 4.70 -54.53
C MET A 7 -37.86 3.39 -55.31
N SER A 8 -37.43 2.33 -54.60
CA SER A 8 -38.26 1.11 -54.29
C SER A 8 -37.44 -0.06 -53.70
N SER A 9 -38.10 -0.89 -52.88
CA SER A 9 -37.70 -2.23 -52.35
C SER A 9 -38.88 -3.19 -52.62
N PRO A 10 -38.88 -4.49 -52.22
CA PRO A 10 -37.93 -5.62 -52.27
C PRO A 10 -38.51 -6.77 -53.16
N PRO A 11 -37.99 -8.03 -53.16
CA PRO A 11 -38.51 -9.08 -52.24
C PRO A 11 -37.51 -10.24 -51.88
N SER A 12 -37.92 -11.15 -51.00
CA SER A 12 -37.37 -12.53 -50.77
C SER A 12 -38.42 -13.56 -51.26
N PRO A 13 -38.32 -14.91 -51.08
CA PRO A 13 -37.20 -15.85 -50.81
C PRO A 13 -37.23 -17.10 -51.78
N LEU A 14 -36.28 -18.05 -51.71
CA LEU A 14 -36.49 -19.54 -51.79
C LEU A 14 -35.18 -20.37 -51.96
N GLN A 15 -35.29 -21.61 -51.49
CA GLN A 15 -34.33 -22.72 -51.40
C GLN A 15 -33.84 -23.25 -52.77
N LEU A 16 -32.65 -23.88 -52.83
CA LEU A 16 -32.51 -25.32 -53.14
C LEU A 16 -31.05 -25.81 -53.05
N SER A 17 -30.99 -27.13 -52.84
CA SER A 17 -29.91 -28.11 -52.74
C SER A 17 -29.01 -28.33 -53.98
N SER A 18 -27.78 -28.81 -53.77
CA SER A 18 -27.09 -29.93 -54.48
C SER A 18 -25.58 -29.89 -54.13
N SER A 19 -24.95 -30.82 -53.40
CA SER A 19 -24.58 -32.23 -53.71
C SER A 19 -23.44 -32.42 -54.71
N SER A 20 -22.29 -32.94 -54.24
CA SER A 20 -21.42 -33.99 -54.86
C SER A 20 -20.14 -34.13 -54.01
N SER A 21 -19.96 -35.19 -53.19
CA SER A 21 -19.32 -36.50 -53.51
C SER A 21 -17.82 -36.36 -53.85
N SER A 22 -16.84 -37.19 -53.46
CA SER A 22 -16.72 -38.56 -52.91
C SER A 22 -15.28 -38.71 -52.33
N TRP A 23 -14.95 -39.54 -51.34
CA TRP A 23 -14.54 -40.96 -51.40
C TRP A 23 -14.24 -41.41 -49.94
N SER A 24 -14.86 -42.47 -49.40
CA SER A 24 -14.55 -43.91 -49.52
C SER A 24 -13.27 -44.37 -48.80
N LYS A 25 -13.41 -44.95 -47.59
CA LYS A 25 -13.29 -46.42 -47.31
C LYS A 25 -13.07 -46.67 -45.81
N SER A 26 -14.02 -47.41 -45.23
CA SER A 26 -13.96 -48.10 -43.94
C SER A 26 -14.01 -49.61 -44.19
N ALA A 27 -13.22 -50.38 -43.44
CA ALA A 27 -13.33 -51.83 -43.35
C ALA A 27 -13.38 -52.26 -41.86
N LEU A 28 -14.37 -53.09 -41.57
CA LEU A 28 -14.70 -53.75 -40.30
C LEU A 28 -13.83 -54.97 -40.03
N PHE A 29 -13.68 -55.39 -38.77
CA PHE A 29 -13.71 -56.79 -38.27
C PHE A 29 -13.72 -56.73 -36.71
N SER A 30 -14.86 -56.96 -36.05
CA SER A 30 -15.37 -58.23 -35.46
C SER A 30 -14.63 -58.70 -34.20
N VAL A 31 -15.33 -58.77 -33.05
CA VAL A 31 -14.95 -59.61 -31.90
C VAL A 31 -16.20 -60.29 -31.32
N ALA A 32 -16.11 -61.60 -31.15
CA ALA A 32 -17.13 -62.53 -30.66
C ALA A 32 -17.21 -62.60 -29.12
N PRO A 33 -18.30 -63.14 -28.53
CA PRO A 33 -18.42 -63.35 -27.09
C PRO A 33 -17.99 -64.77 -26.68
N ILE A 34 -17.35 -64.90 -25.52
CA ILE A 34 -17.13 -66.21 -24.87
C ILE A 34 -17.65 -66.12 -23.43
N SER A 35 -18.54 -67.05 -23.11
CA SER A 35 -19.11 -67.33 -21.78
C SER A 35 -18.31 -68.41 -21.06
N PHE A 36 -18.14 -68.32 -19.73
CA PHE A 36 -17.93 -69.48 -18.86
C PHE A 36 -18.46 -69.24 -17.43
N SER A 37 -19.05 -70.30 -16.88
CA SER A 37 -19.80 -70.45 -15.62
C SER A 37 -18.94 -70.47 -14.34
N PRO A 38 -19.53 -70.41 -13.12
CA PRO A 38 -18.78 -70.22 -11.87
C PRO A 38 -18.42 -71.54 -11.18
N SER A 39 -17.22 -71.60 -10.59
CA SER A 39 -16.88 -72.59 -9.57
C SER A 39 -15.98 -72.00 -8.48
N THR A 40 -16.27 -72.42 -7.26
CA THR A 40 -15.73 -72.06 -5.94
C THR A 40 -14.26 -72.46 -5.75
N VAL A 41 -13.41 -71.65 -5.09
CA VAL A 41 -12.39 -72.05 -4.06
C VAL A 41 -11.84 -70.78 -3.33
N LYS A 42 -11.51 -70.97 -2.05
CA LYS A 42 -11.15 -70.05 -0.96
C LYS A 42 -9.73 -69.43 -1.02
N ASN A 43 -9.62 -68.26 -0.34
CA ASN A 43 -8.50 -67.68 0.45
C ASN A 43 -7.04 -67.77 -0.03
N ALA A 44 -6.40 -66.59 -0.20
CA ALA A 44 -5.08 -66.27 0.39
C ALA A 44 -4.80 -64.76 0.36
N LEU A 45 -4.45 -64.20 1.52
CA LEU A 45 -3.99 -62.83 1.74
C LEU A 45 -2.66 -62.57 0.99
N CYS A 46 -2.59 -61.51 0.18
CA CYS A 46 -1.32 -60.92 -0.25
C CYS A 46 -1.41 -59.39 -0.21
N ARG A 47 -0.61 -58.77 0.67
CA ARG A 47 -0.47 -57.31 0.84
C ARG A 47 0.08 -56.70 -0.46
N LYS A 48 -0.75 -55.96 -1.20
CA LYS A 48 -0.28 -55.08 -2.29
C LYS A 48 0.17 -53.74 -1.71
N ARG A 49 1.47 -53.43 -1.83
CA ARG A 49 2.02 -52.07 -1.72
C ARG A 49 1.40 -51.22 -2.84
N LEU A 50 0.67 -50.17 -2.46
CA LEU A 50 0.14 -49.17 -3.38
C LEU A 50 1.30 -48.24 -3.78
N VAL A 51 1.86 -48.42 -4.98
CA VAL A 51 2.78 -47.46 -5.58
C VAL A 51 1.94 -46.44 -6.36
N ILE A 52 1.80 -45.22 -5.82
CA ILE A 52 1.17 -44.12 -6.54
C ILE A 52 2.17 -43.59 -7.56
N LEU A 53 2.00 -43.97 -8.82
CA LEU A 53 2.74 -43.40 -9.94
C LEU A 53 2.05 -42.10 -10.34
N SER A 54 2.56 -40.95 -9.89
CA SER A 54 2.08 -39.65 -10.37
C SER A 54 2.53 -39.49 -11.82
N LYS A 55 1.61 -39.55 -12.79
CA LYS A 55 1.90 -39.13 -14.16
C LYS A 55 2.24 -37.63 -14.12
N ARG A 56 3.47 -37.26 -14.46
CA ARG A 56 3.82 -35.88 -14.79
C ARG A 56 3.12 -35.54 -16.10
N ILE A 57 2.08 -34.73 -16.02
CA ILE A 57 1.42 -34.14 -17.19
C ILE A 57 2.43 -33.17 -17.81
N SER A 58 2.60 -33.21 -19.14
CA SER A 58 3.51 -32.29 -19.81
C SER A 58 2.99 -30.85 -19.72
N PRO A 59 3.85 -29.82 -19.68
CA PRO A 59 3.40 -28.42 -19.65
C PRO A 59 2.44 -28.04 -20.78
N LEU A 60 2.57 -28.70 -21.94
CA LEU A 60 1.70 -28.51 -23.10
C LEU A 60 0.30 -29.10 -22.88
N GLU A 61 0.21 -30.29 -22.28
CA GLU A 61 -1.08 -30.92 -21.94
C GLU A 61 -1.82 -30.12 -20.86
N GLU A 62 -1.10 -29.57 -19.89
CA GLU A 62 -1.67 -28.69 -18.87
C GLU A 62 -2.19 -27.39 -19.48
N ALA A 63 -1.42 -26.76 -20.37
CA ALA A 63 -1.84 -25.56 -21.09
C ALA A 63 -3.07 -25.81 -21.99
N MET A 64 -3.13 -26.97 -22.66
CA MET A 64 -4.31 -27.37 -23.44
C MET A 64 -5.52 -27.66 -22.55
N ARG A 65 -5.33 -28.23 -21.35
CA ARG A 65 -6.40 -28.44 -20.37
C ARG A 65 -6.95 -27.10 -19.87
N ILE A 66 -6.09 -26.16 -19.50
CA ILE A 66 -6.45 -24.80 -19.08
C ILE A 66 -7.19 -24.08 -20.22
N ARG A 67 -6.74 -24.21 -21.47
CA ARG A 67 -7.44 -23.64 -22.63
C ARG A 67 -8.83 -24.25 -22.83
N ARG A 68 -8.98 -25.57 -22.72
CA ARG A 68 -10.30 -26.24 -22.78
C ARG A 68 -11.20 -25.84 -21.61
N GLU A 69 -10.64 -25.68 -20.41
CA GLU A 69 -11.36 -25.17 -19.24
C GLU A 69 -11.82 -23.72 -19.44
N ARG A 70 -11.00 -22.84 -20.06
CA ARG A 70 -11.41 -21.49 -20.49
C ARG A 70 -12.59 -21.53 -21.47
N GLU A 71 -12.49 -22.40 -22.48
CA GLU A 71 -13.56 -22.58 -23.48
C GLU A 71 -14.85 -23.12 -22.84
N LEU A 72 -14.76 -24.01 -21.84
CA LEU A 72 -15.90 -24.48 -21.06
C LEU A 72 -16.44 -23.42 -20.09
N GLN A 73 -15.60 -22.64 -19.41
CA GLN A 73 -16.04 -21.56 -18.50
C GLN A 73 -16.70 -20.40 -19.25
N ASN A 74 -16.34 -20.16 -20.52
CA ASN A 74 -17.08 -19.27 -21.41
C ASN A 74 -18.53 -19.72 -21.69
N THR A 75 -18.92 -20.95 -21.33
CA THR A 75 -20.32 -21.43 -21.45
C THR A 75 -21.17 -21.15 -20.20
N THR A 76 -20.56 -20.80 -19.06
CA THR A 76 -21.30 -20.23 -17.93
C THR A 76 -21.71 -18.81 -18.32
N LYS A 77 -22.97 -18.67 -18.74
CA LYS A 77 -23.59 -17.38 -19.09
C LYS A 77 -23.46 -16.42 -17.91
N PHE A 78 -22.41 -15.60 -17.85
CA PHE A 78 -22.46 -14.36 -17.10
C PHE A 78 -23.72 -13.64 -17.58
N ARG A 79 -24.63 -13.27 -16.65
CA ARG A 79 -25.67 -12.31 -16.98
C ARG A 79 -24.95 -11.07 -17.48
N LYS A 80 -24.91 -10.87 -18.80
CA LYS A 80 -24.20 -9.75 -19.43
C LYS A 80 -24.77 -8.47 -18.83
N ARG A 81 -23.95 -7.79 -18.03
CA ARG A 81 -24.28 -6.45 -17.57
C ARG A 81 -24.36 -5.53 -18.79
N PRO A 82 -25.19 -4.47 -18.74
CA PRO A 82 -25.08 -3.41 -19.73
C PRO A 82 -23.64 -2.90 -19.75
N PRO A 83 -23.05 -2.66 -20.94
CA PRO A 83 -21.72 -2.07 -21.04
C PRO A 83 -21.66 -0.75 -20.28
N LEU A 84 -20.48 -0.45 -19.71
CA LEU A 84 -20.22 0.82 -19.07
C LEU A 84 -20.50 1.99 -20.01
N ARG A 85 -21.05 3.04 -19.42
CA ARG A 85 -21.32 4.31 -20.09
C ARG A 85 -20.70 5.41 -19.29
N ARG A 86 -20.12 6.37 -20.00
CA ARG A 86 -19.59 7.60 -19.43
C ARG A 86 -20.72 8.43 -18.80
N GLY A 87 -20.55 8.80 -17.55
CA GLY A 87 -21.35 9.79 -16.85
C GLY A 87 -20.89 11.22 -17.12
N ARG A 88 -21.48 12.18 -16.41
CA ARG A 88 -21.06 13.59 -16.48
C ARG A 88 -19.83 13.78 -15.59
N VAL A 89 -18.77 14.33 -16.16
CA VAL A 89 -17.57 14.73 -15.40
C VAL A 89 -17.81 16.12 -14.81
N SER A 90 -17.66 16.28 -13.49
CA SER A 90 -17.77 17.60 -12.86
C SER A 90 -16.49 18.44 -13.07
N PRO A 91 -16.53 19.77 -12.87
CA PRO A 91 -15.33 20.61 -12.99
C PRO A 91 -14.16 20.14 -12.11
N ARG A 92 -12.94 20.57 -12.46
CA ARG A 92 -11.74 20.34 -11.67
C ARG A 92 -11.91 20.95 -10.27
N LEU A 93 -11.50 20.21 -9.24
CA LEU A 93 -11.48 20.69 -7.85
C LEU A 93 -10.26 21.60 -7.62
N PRO A 94 -10.41 22.69 -6.84
CA PRO A 94 -9.32 23.63 -6.58
C PRO A 94 -8.31 23.04 -5.58
N VAL A 95 -7.03 23.37 -5.77
CA VAL A 95 -5.96 23.06 -4.81
C VAL A 95 -5.50 24.38 -4.18
N PRO A 96 -5.43 24.51 -2.85
CA PRO A 96 -4.87 25.69 -2.18
C PRO A 96 -3.45 26.04 -2.67
N ASP A 97 -3.12 27.32 -2.69
CA ASP A 97 -1.86 27.81 -3.27
C ASP A 97 -0.62 27.51 -2.43
N ASP A 98 -0.81 27.23 -1.14
CA ASP A 98 0.25 26.83 -0.19
C ASP A 98 0.69 25.37 -0.35
N ILE A 99 -0.11 24.53 -1.03
CA ILE A 99 0.26 23.14 -1.31
C ILE A 99 1.32 23.09 -2.41
N PRO A 100 2.49 22.45 -2.16
CA PRO A 100 3.52 22.27 -3.18
C PRO A 100 2.99 21.53 -4.41
N LYS A 101 3.22 22.09 -5.59
CA LYS A 101 2.73 21.57 -6.87
C LYS A 101 3.85 20.82 -7.62
N PRO A 102 3.54 19.70 -8.30
CA PRO A 102 4.52 18.97 -9.08
C PRO A 102 4.91 19.72 -10.38
N PRO A 103 6.09 19.45 -10.96
CA PRO A 103 6.67 20.25 -12.04
C PRO A 103 5.97 20.11 -13.41
N TYR A 104 5.15 19.06 -13.61
CA TYR A 104 4.42 18.85 -14.87
C TYR A 104 3.17 19.72 -15.03
N LEU A 105 2.79 20.50 -14.02
CA LEU A 105 1.65 21.40 -14.15
C LEU A 105 1.97 22.54 -15.13
N GLY A 106 1.01 22.85 -16.00
CA GLY A 106 1.12 23.93 -16.98
C GLY A 106 1.04 23.46 -18.43
N SER A 107 1.16 22.15 -18.68
CA SER A 107 0.88 21.53 -19.98
C SER A 107 -0.27 20.54 -19.86
N ASN A 108 -1.03 20.37 -20.95
CA ASN A 108 -1.98 19.27 -21.11
C ASN A 108 -1.37 18.08 -21.87
N GLU A 109 -0.09 18.17 -22.25
CA GLU A 109 0.63 17.06 -22.85
C GLU A 109 1.09 16.10 -21.76
N LEU A 110 1.02 14.81 -22.06
CA LEU A 110 1.56 13.77 -21.19
C LEU A 110 3.09 13.95 -21.13
N PRO A 111 3.69 14.02 -19.92
CA PRO A 111 5.13 14.02 -19.79
C PRO A 111 5.72 12.72 -20.37
N ASP A 112 6.86 12.84 -21.04
CA ASP A 112 7.65 11.67 -21.44
C ASP A 112 8.11 10.88 -20.20
N ILE A 113 8.24 9.57 -20.34
CA ILE A 113 8.80 8.72 -19.28
C ILE A 113 10.26 9.14 -19.05
N ALA A 114 10.57 9.58 -17.83
CA ALA A 114 11.92 9.96 -17.47
C ALA A 114 12.85 8.75 -17.53
N SER A 115 14.03 8.89 -18.15
CA SER A 115 15.01 7.81 -18.26
C SER A 115 15.72 7.50 -16.94
N GLU A 116 15.64 8.40 -15.96
CA GLU A 116 16.34 8.29 -14.68
C GLU A 116 15.59 7.36 -13.71
N HIS A 117 16.30 6.35 -13.24
CA HIS A 117 15.80 5.47 -12.19
C HIS A 117 15.69 6.23 -10.87
N GLN A 118 14.61 6.00 -10.13
CA GLN A 118 14.38 6.64 -8.82
C GLN A 118 15.14 5.86 -7.73
N ILE A 119 16.42 6.18 -7.57
CA ILE A 119 17.30 5.60 -6.53
C ILE A 119 17.55 6.66 -5.46
N HIS A 120 17.23 6.34 -4.22
CA HIS A 120 17.18 7.32 -3.13
C HIS A 120 18.28 7.10 -2.09
N ASP A 121 18.75 8.20 -1.51
CA ASP A 121 19.54 8.18 -0.29
C ASP A 121 18.63 8.03 0.95
N SER A 122 19.21 8.07 2.15
CA SER A 122 18.45 7.90 3.39
C SER A 122 17.38 8.98 3.60
N GLU A 123 17.60 10.21 3.14
CA GLU A 123 16.62 11.30 3.28
C GLU A 123 15.47 11.13 2.29
N GLY A 124 15.78 10.80 1.04
CA GLY A 124 14.79 10.50 0.01
C GLY A 124 13.89 9.33 0.38
N ILE A 125 14.46 8.28 1.00
CA ILE A 125 13.69 7.13 1.48
C ILE A 125 12.66 7.53 2.55
N VAL A 126 13.01 8.44 3.47
CA VAL A 126 12.07 8.93 4.50
C VAL A 126 10.90 9.67 3.84
N LYS A 127 11.16 10.52 2.84
CA LYS A 127 10.13 11.25 2.10
C LYS A 127 9.26 10.31 1.26
N MET A 128 9.86 9.29 0.63
CA MET A 128 9.13 8.23 -0.08
C MET A 128 8.19 7.47 0.85
N ARG A 129 8.65 7.06 2.04
CA ARG A 129 7.80 6.41 3.05
C ARG A 129 6.62 7.29 3.43
N ALA A 130 6.84 8.57 3.71
CA ALA A 130 5.77 9.50 4.08
C ALA A 130 4.72 9.67 2.98
N ALA A 131 5.14 9.85 1.72
CA ALA A 131 4.23 9.95 0.58
C ALA A 131 3.43 8.66 0.36
N CYS A 132 4.11 7.51 0.41
CA CYS A 132 3.48 6.20 0.25
C CYS A 132 2.51 5.84 1.39
N GLU A 133 2.86 6.16 2.64
CA GLU A 133 1.98 5.96 3.79
C GLU A 133 0.71 6.81 3.67
N LEU A 134 0.83 8.05 3.22
CA LEU A 134 -0.33 8.90 2.94
C LEU A 134 -1.20 8.31 1.82
N ALA A 135 -0.62 7.92 0.70
CA ALA A 135 -1.37 7.30 -0.40
C ALA A 135 -2.13 6.04 0.05
N ALA A 136 -1.48 5.18 0.83
CA ALA A 136 -2.08 3.98 1.40
C ALA A 136 -3.24 4.29 2.37
N ARG A 137 -3.09 5.30 3.24
CA ARG A 137 -4.16 5.80 4.12
C ARG A 137 -5.36 6.32 3.34
N VAL A 138 -5.10 7.10 2.29
CA VAL A 138 -6.16 7.68 1.44
C VAL A 138 -6.90 6.55 0.70
N LEU A 139 -6.19 5.58 0.13
CA LEU A 139 -6.76 4.44 -0.57
C LEU A 139 -7.68 3.60 0.33
N GLU A 140 -7.24 3.28 1.55
CA GLU A 140 -8.09 2.54 2.50
C GLU A 140 -9.38 3.31 2.82
N ASN A 141 -9.27 4.61 3.13
CA ASN A 141 -10.44 5.41 3.47
C ASN A 141 -11.38 5.60 2.27
N ALA A 142 -10.84 5.72 1.05
CA ALA A 142 -11.63 5.72 -0.18
C ALA A 142 -12.38 4.39 -0.35
N GLY A 143 -11.74 3.26 -0.05
CA GLY A 143 -12.34 1.94 -0.05
C GLY A 143 -13.58 1.81 0.84
N LYS A 144 -13.62 2.50 1.99
CA LYS A 144 -14.79 2.52 2.90
C LYS A 144 -16.01 3.20 2.30
N LEU A 145 -15.84 4.02 1.26
CA LEU A 145 -16.94 4.68 0.56
C LEU A 145 -17.59 3.80 -0.51
N VAL A 146 -16.96 2.67 -0.86
CA VAL A 146 -17.43 1.76 -1.91
C VAL A 146 -18.69 1.03 -1.46
N ARG A 147 -19.83 1.51 -1.91
CA ARG A 147 -21.15 0.89 -1.72
C ARG A 147 -22.10 1.29 -2.84
N PRO A 148 -23.18 0.51 -3.07
CA PRO A 148 -24.15 0.84 -4.11
C PRO A 148 -24.71 2.26 -3.97
N SER A 149 -25.01 2.89 -5.10
CA SER A 149 -25.51 4.26 -5.25
C SER A 149 -24.50 5.40 -5.02
N VAL A 150 -23.31 5.12 -4.48
CA VAL A 150 -22.23 6.12 -4.42
C VAL A 150 -21.65 6.32 -5.81
N THR A 151 -21.44 7.57 -6.21
CA THR A 151 -20.81 7.91 -7.48
C THR A 151 -19.29 7.90 -7.39
N THR A 152 -18.62 7.59 -8.50
CA THR A 152 -17.15 7.68 -8.55
C THR A 152 -16.67 9.12 -8.32
N ASN A 153 -17.45 10.12 -8.73
CA ASN A 153 -17.16 11.54 -8.44
C ASN A 153 -17.32 11.91 -6.95
N GLU A 154 -18.15 11.22 -6.16
CA GLU A 154 -18.17 11.40 -4.70
C GLU A 154 -16.91 10.82 -4.05
N ILE A 155 -16.41 9.69 -4.56
CA ILE A 155 -15.12 9.10 -4.13
C ILE A 155 -13.97 10.07 -4.46
N ASP A 156 -13.91 10.63 -5.67
CA ASP A 156 -12.91 11.63 -6.06
C ASP A 156 -12.90 12.85 -5.15
N LYS A 157 -14.07 13.41 -4.81
CA LYS A 157 -14.16 14.55 -3.89
C LYS A 157 -13.60 14.22 -2.51
N ALA A 158 -13.91 13.05 -1.98
CA ALA A 158 -13.40 12.62 -0.68
C ALA A 158 -11.88 12.37 -0.72
N VAL A 159 -11.39 11.70 -1.76
CA VAL A 159 -9.96 11.46 -1.98
C VAL A 159 -9.20 12.79 -2.10
N HIS A 160 -9.71 13.70 -2.94
CA HIS A 160 -9.17 15.05 -3.08
C HIS A 160 -9.06 15.72 -1.72
N GLN A 161 -10.17 15.80 -0.96
CA GLN A 161 -10.17 16.47 0.35
C GLN A 161 -9.17 15.84 1.33
N MET A 162 -9.10 14.51 1.43
CA MET A 162 -8.15 13.82 2.31
C MET A 162 -6.69 14.13 1.96
N ILE A 163 -6.37 14.27 0.67
CA ILE A 163 -5.04 14.63 0.19
C ILE A 163 -4.71 16.09 0.53
N ILE A 164 -5.66 17.00 0.30
CA ILE A 164 -5.53 18.43 0.61
C ILE A 164 -5.37 18.65 2.12
N ASP A 165 -6.19 18.00 2.95
CA ASP A 165 -6.12 18.10 4.42
C ASP A 165 -4.78 17.60 4.97
N ALA A 166 -4.10 16.71 4.25
CA ALA A 166 -2.76 16.21 4.58
C ALA A 166 -1.62 17.10 4.03
N GLY A 167 -1.94 18.25 3.42
CA GLY A 167 -0.95 19.16 2.85
C GLY A 167 -0.25 18.64 1.59
N ALA A 168 -0.87 17.69 0.89
CA ALA A 168 -0.33 17.04 -0.30
C ALA A 168 -1.11 17.42 -1.57
N TYR A 169 -0.50 17.20 -2.73
CA TYR A 169 -1.13 17.40 -4.03
C TYR A 169 -1.61 16.06 -4.62
N PRO A 170 -2.83 15.96 -5.17
CA PRO A 170 -3.28 14.74 -5.85
C PRO A 170 -2.61 14.61 -7.22
N SER A 171 -1.59 13.75 -7.34
CA SER A 171 -0.72 13.70 -8.52
C SER A 171 -1.46 13.57 -9.87
N PRO A 172 -2.53 12.76 -10.02
CA PRO A 172 -3.25 12.65 -11.28
C PRO A 172 -3.85 13.98 -11.75
N LEU A 173 -4.13 14.91 -10.84
CA LEU A 173 -4.80 16.16 -11.19
C LEU A 173 -3.92 17.02 -12.12
N GLY A 174 -4.34 17.16 -13.38
CA GLY A 174 -3.58 17.93 -14.36
C GLY A 174 -2.45 17.18 -15.06
N TYR A 175 -2.12 15.96 -14.64
CA TYR A 175 -1.13 15.13 -15.33
C TYR A 175 -1.61 14.79 -16.75
N GLY A 176 -0.93 15.27 -17.79
CA GLY A 176 -1.38 15.12 -19.18
C GLY A 176 -2.78 15.67 -19.47
N GLY A 177 -3.23 16.65 -18.66
CA GLY A 177 -4.60 17.15 -18.73
C GLY A 177 -5.67 16.28 -18.06
N PHE A 178 -5.30 15.24 -17.28
CA PHE A 178 -6.27 14.43 -16.55
C PHE A 178 -7.13 15.31 -15.60
N PRO A 179 -8.46 15.15 -15.59
CA PRO A 179 -9.35 16.15 -14.98
C PRO A 179 -9.62 15.95 -13.49
N LYS A 180 -9.18 14.83 -12.90
CA LYS A 180 -9.59 14.36 -11.56
C LYS A 180 -8.41 14.02 -10.67
N SER A 181 -8.68 13.77 -9.40
CA SER A 181 -7.65 13.62 -8.34
C SER A 181 -7.24 12.17 -8.12
N VAL A 182 -8.02 11.24 -8.69
CA VAL A 182 -7.91 9.79 -8.50
C VAL A 182 -8.48 9.11 -9.75
N CYS A 183 -8.02 7.89 -10.06
CA CYS A 183 -8.65 7.06 -11.07
C CYS A 183 -9.65 6.09 -10.41
N THR A 184 -10.80 5.86 -11.05
CA THR A 184 -11.83 4.92 -10.59
C THR A 184 -12.27 4.00 -11.74
N SER A 185 -11.76 2.77 -11.74
CA SER A 185 -11.90 1.82 -12.85
C SER A 185 -12.87 0.71 -12.47
N VAL A 186 -14.11 0.79 -12.95
CA VAL A 186 -15.19 -0.15 -12.61
C VAL A 186 -15.27 -1.30 -13.62
N ASN A 187 -15.49 -2.53 -13.16
CA ASN A 187 -15.77 -3.72 -13.99
C ASN A 187 -14.82 -3.91 -15.19
N GLU A 188 -15.27 -3.69 -16.43
CA GLU A 188 -14.48 -3.86 -17.64
C GLU A 188 -13.46 -2.73 -17.90
N CYS A 189 -13.48 -1.67 -17.08
CA CYS A 189 -12.46 -0.64 -17.08
C CYS A 189 -11.18 -1.17 -16.42
N MET A 190 -10.11 -1.27 -17.22
CA MET A 190 -8.80 -1.77 -16.81
C MET A 190 -8.09 -0.78 -15.88
N CYS A 191 -7.99 0.48 -16.31
CA CYS A 191 -7.28 1.55 -15.62
C CYS A 191 -7.73 2.93 -16.13
N HIS A 192 -7.30 3.97 -15.43
CA HIS A 192 -7.48 5.40 -15.79
C HIS A 192 -8.94 5.83 -16.01
N GLY A 193 -9.90 5.14 -15.39
CA GLY A 193 -11.30 5.56 -15.43
C GLY A 193 -11.49 6.92 -14.77
N ILE A 194 -12.06 7.89 -15.50
CA ILE A 194 -12.30 9.24 -14.97
C ILE A 194 -13.52 9.23 -14.03
N PRO A 195 -13.39 9.69 -12.77
CA PRO A 195 -14.52 9.88 -11.87
C PRO A 195 -15.64 10.77 -12.46
N ASP A 196 -16.88 10.29 -12.41
CA ASP A 196 -18.05 10.92 -13.01
C ASP A 196 -19.34 10.64 -12.21
N THR A 197 -20.51 11.05 -12.74
CA THR A 197 -21.81 10.85 -12.07
C THR A 197 -22.32 9.40 -12.07
N ARG A 198 -21.56 8.42 -12.56
CA ARG A 198 -21.97 7.01 -12.54
C ARG A 198 -22.03 6.52 -11.10
N GLN A 199 -23.19 6.03 -10.70
CA GLN A 199 -23.38 5.34 -9.43
C GLN A 199 -22.87 3.90 -9.52
N LEU A 200 -22.14 3.47 -8.50
CA LEU A 200 -21.79 2.08 -8.25
C LEU A 200 -23.06 1.23 -8.10
N GLN A 201 -23.05 0.05 -8.70
CA GLN A 201 -24.16 -0.90 -8.65
C GLN A 201 -23.82 -2.07 -7.72
N ASP A 202 -24.84 -2.73 -7.19
CA ASP A 202 -24.65 -3.96 -6.40
C ASP A 202 -23.97 -5.05 -7.26
N GLY A 203 -22.88 -5.58 -6.71
CA GLY A 203 -22.01 -6.55 -7.34
C GLY A 203 -20.95 -5.98 -8.29
N ASP A 204 -20.77 -4.66 -8.39
CA ASP A 204 -19.62 -4.06 -9.09
C ASP A 204 -18.30 -4.42 -8.40
N ILE A 205 -17.22 -4.46 -9.18
CA ILE A 205 -15.87 -4.30 -8.66
C ILE A 205 -15.31 -2.96 -9.15
N ILE A 206 -14.53 -2.28 -8.31
CA ILE A 206 -13.94 -0.97 -8.63
C ILE A 206 -12.50 -0.93 -8.16
N ASN A 207 -11.56 -0.71 -9.08
CA ASN A 207 -10.21 -0.26 -8.71
C ASN A 207 -10.24 1.24 -8.41
N ILE A 208 -9.63 1.62 -7.29
CA ILE A 208 -9.33 3.01 -6.94
C ILE A 208 -7.81 3.10 -6.91
N ASP A 209 -7.27 4.07 -7.64
CA ASP A 209 -5.85 4.26 -7.85
C ASP A 209 -5.44 5.67 -7.43
N VAL A 210 -4.63 5.71 -6.36
CA VAL A 210 -4.30 6.88 -5.56
C VAL A 210 -2.81 7.15 -5.64
N THR A 211 -2.49 8.30 -6.22
CA THR A 211 -1.15 8.88 -6.14
C THR A 211 -1.19 10.24 -5.45
N VAL A 212 -0.29 10.46 -4.49
CA VAL A 212 -0.11 11.75 -3.80
C VAL A 212 1.28 12.31 -4.07
N TYR A 213 1.43 13.64 -4.05
CA TYR A 213 2.71 14.33 -4.08
C TYR A 213 2.89 15.10 -2.77
N LEU A 214 3.84 14.64 -1.96
CA LEU A 214 4.11 15.16 -0.62
C LEU A 214 5.62 15.36 -0.47
N ASN A 215 6.04 16.54 0.02
CA ASN A 215 7.43 16.86 0.31
C ASN A 215 8.39 16.64 -0.88
N GLY A 216 7.91 16.80 -2.11
CA GLY A 216 8.70 16.62 -3.32
C GLY A 216 8.65 15.20 -3.93
N TYR A 217 7.88 14.27 -3.35
CA TYR A 217 7.86 12.87 -3.74
C TYR A 217 6.45 12.36 -4.00
N HIS A 218 6.32 11.48 -4.99
CA HIS A 218 5.11 10.76 -5.33
C HIS A 218 5.03 9.43 -4.57
N GLY A 219 3.88 9.13 -3.99
CA GLY A 219 3.55 7.81 -3.45
C GLY A 219 2.33 7.24 -4.17
N ASP A 220 2.45 6.00 -4.68
CA ASP A 220 1.48 5.43 -5.62
C ASP A 220 1.00 4.03 -5.25
N THR A 221 -0.33 3.83 -5.28
CA THR A 221 -0.97 2.56 -4.94
C THR A 221 -2.42 2.49 -5.39
N SER A 222 -2.86 1.28 -5.74
CA SER A 222 -4.23 1.00 -6.12
C SER A 222 -4.72 -0.33 -5.60
N LYS A 223 -6.05 -0.45 -5.45
CA LYS A 223 -6.71 -1.67 -4.99
C LYS A 223 -8.09 -1.81 -5.62
N THR A 224 -8.44 -3.05 -6.01
CA THR A 224 -9.79 -3.39 -6.43
C THR A 224 -10.68 -3.73 -5.23
N PHE A 225 -11.74 -2.96 -5.02
CA PHE A 225 -12.75 -3.13 -3.98
C PHE A 225 -14.02 -3.81 -4.50
N LEU A 226 -14.74 -4.47 -3.58
CA LEU A 226 -16.00 -5.15 -3.85
C LEU A 226 -17.17 -4.24 -3.46
N CYS A 227 -18.09 -3.97 -4.39
CA CYS A 227 -19.28 -3.17 -4.12
C CYS A 227 -20.50 -4.07 -3.88
N GLY A 228 -20.89 -4.24 -2.62
CA GLY A 228 -22.06 -5.05 -2.25
C GLY A 228 -21.88 -6.55 -2.56
N ASN A 229 -22.91 -7.18 -3.15
CA ASN A 229 -22.96 -8.63 -3.38
C ASN A 229 -22.26 -9.03 -4.68
N VAL A 230 -20.93 -9.08 -4.63
CA VAL A 230 -20.10 -9.49 -5.77
C VAL A 230 -20.14 -11.01 -5.97
N SER A 231 -20.17 -11.45 -7.24
CA SER A 231 -20.14 -12.88 -7.60
C SER A 231 -18.81 -13.55 -7.23
N ASP A 232 -18.83 -14.86 -6.98
CA ASP A 232 -17.62 -15.62 -6.61
C ASP A 232 -16.55 -15.60 -7.71
N ALA A 233 -16.97 -15.49 -8.97
CA ALA A 233 -16.04 -15.36 -10.09
C ALA A 233 -15.25 -14.05 -10.02
N LEU A 234 -15.91 -12.93 -9.71
CA LEU A 234 -15.25 -11.62 -9.57
C LEU A 234 -14.44 -11.52 -8.28
N LYS A 235 -14.94 -12.08 -7.17
CA LYS A 235 -14.15 -12.20 -5.92
C LYS A 235 -12.84 -12.97 -6.17
N ARG A 236 -12.89 -14.03 -6.99
CA ARG A 236 -11.71 -14.81 -7.37
C ARG A 236 -10.76 -14.01 -8.26
N LEU A 237 -11.27 -13.27 -9.24
CA LEU A 237 -10.45 -12.38 -10.08
C LEU A 237 -9.68 -11.37 -9.21
N VAL A 238 -10.38 -10.67 -8.32
CA VAL A 238 -9.79 -9.69 -7.40
C VAL A 238 -8.70 -10.33 -6.54
N LYS A 239 -9.01 -11.46 -5.89
CA LYS A 239 -8.05 -12.18 -5.05
C LYS A 239 -6.81 -12.65 -5.82
N VAL A 240 -6.98 -13.24 -7.00
CA VAL A 240 -5.85 -13.74 -7.81
C VAL A 240 -4.98 -12.60 -8.32
N THR A 241 -5.57 -11.43 -8.58
CA THR A 241 -4.82 -10.22 -8.97
C THR A 241 -3.93 -9.74 -7.83
N GLU A 242 -4.45 -9.69 -6.60
CA GLU A 242 -3.67 -9.39 -5.39
C GLU A 242 -2.54 -10.42 -5.17
N GLU A 243 -2.84 -11.72 -5.28
CA GLU A 243 -1.84 -12.78 -5.18
C GLU A 243 -0.75 -12.67 -6.27
N CYS A 244 -1.10 -12.23 -7.48
CA CYS A 244 -0.14 -11.98 -8.55
C CYS A 244 0.84 -10.86 -8.18
N LEU A 245 0.32 -9.74 -7.68
CA LEU A 245 1.13 -8.62 -7.18
C LEU A 245 2.10 -9.11 -6.10
N GLU A 246 1.59 -9.75 -5.04
CA GLU A 246 2.40 -10.24 -3.92
C GLU A 246 3.51 -11.19 -4.37
N ARG A 247 3.20 -12.11 -5.30
CA ARG A 247 4.17 -13.05 -5.86
C ARG A 247 5.23 -12.36 -6.72
N GLY A 248 4.87 -11.28 -7.40
CA GLY A 248 5.81 -10.42 -8.13
C GLY A 248 6.79 -9.75 -7.17
N ILE A 249 6.26 -9.08 -6.14
CA ILE A 249 7.04 -8.39 -5.11
C ILE A 249 7.99 -9.35 -4.38
N ALA A 250 7.56 -10.57 -4.06
CA ALA A 250 8.38 -11.56 -3.34
C ALA A 250 9.68 -11.99 -4.06
N LEU A 251 9.84 -11.65 -5.35
CA LEU A 251 11.06 -11.90 -6.12
C LEU A 251 12.04 -10.72 -6.10
N CYS A 252 11.63 -9.57 -5.57
CA CYS A 252 12.34 -8.33 -5.64
C CYS A 252 13.42 -8.23 -4.56
N LYS A 253 14.64 -7.91 -4.99
CA LYS A 253 15.83 -7.65 -4.17
C LYS A 253 16.95 -7.15 -5.06
N ASP A 254 17.98 -6.59 -4.46
CA ASP A 254 19.20 -6.19 -5.18
C ASP A 254 19.74 -7.32 -6.09
N GLY A 255 20.06 -6.98 -7.34
CA GLY A 255 20.55 -7.88 -8.37
C GLY A 255 19.51 -8.83 -8.98
N ALA A 256 18.26 -8.83 -8.53
CA ALA A 256 17.19 -9.61 -9.16
C ALA A 256 16.79 -9.00 -10.50
N SER A 257 16.47 -9.84 -11.49
CA SER A 257 16.07 -9.36 -12.82
C SER A 257 14.59 -9.02 -12.89
N PHE A 258 14.25 -7.86 -13.46
CA PHE A 258 12.87 -7.37 -13.60
C PHE A 258 11.94 -8.37 -14.32
N LYS A 259 12.42 -9.05 -15.37
CA LYS A 259 11.61 -10.02 -16.12
C LYS A 259 11.09 -11.20 -15.30
N LYS A 260 11.67 -11.45 -14.11
CA LYS A 260 11.16 -12.47 -13.18
C LYS A 260 9.78 -12.11 -12.62
N ILE A 261 9.46 -10.82 -12.49
CA ILE A 261 8.15 -10.33 -12.04
C ILE A 261 7.08 -10.79 -13.03
N GLY A 262 7.19 -10.37 -14.30
CA GLY A 262 6.20 -10.71 -15.31
C GLY A 262 6.07 -12.22 -15.56
N LYS A 263 7.19 -12.96 -15.54
CA LYS A 263 7.17 -14.42 -15.59
C LYS A 263 6.33 -15.03 -14.47
N ARG A 264 6.50 -14.57 -13.23
CA ARG A 264 5.81 -15.13 -12.06
C ARG A 264 4.34 -14.77 -12.03
N ILE A 265 4.00 -13.54 -12.41
CA ILE A 265 2.61 -13.08 -12.53
C ILE A 265 1.87 -13.90 -13.59
N SER A 266 2.45 -14.06 -14.79
CA SER A 266 1.85 -14.89 -15.84
C SER A 266 1.64 -16.34 -15.39
N GLU A 267 2.65 -16.98 -14.79
CA GLU A 267 2.53 -18.36 -14.28
C GLU A 267 1.40 -18.54 -13.24
N HIS A 268 1.09 -17.50 -12.47
CA HIS A 268 -0.01 -17.57 -11.49
C HIS A 268 -1.36 -17.31 -12.14
N ALA A 269 -1.49 -16.25 -12.95
CA ALA A 269 -2.71 -15.91 -13.67
C ALA A 269 -3.18 -17.03 -14.63
N GLU A 270 -2.24 -17.68 -15.33
CA GLU A 270 -2.50 -18.80 -16.26
C GLU A 270 -3.26 -19.95 -15.58
N LYS A 271 -2.97 -20.27 -14.31
CA LYS A 271 -3.63 -21.36 -13.57
C LYS A 271 -5.13 -21.15 -13.36
N TYR A 272 -5.58 -19.89 -13.41
CA TYR A 272 -6.97 -19.51 -13.26
C TYR A 272 -7.62 -19.15 -14.58
N GLY A 273 -6.87 -19.28 -15.69
CA GLY A 273 -7.36 -18.91 -17.00
C GLY A 273 -7.47 -17.41 -17.24
N TYR A 274 -6.84 -16.55 -16.43
CA TYR A 274 -6.88 -15.10 -16.63
C TYR A 274 -5.83 -14.61 -17.63
N GLY A 275 -6.11 -13.48 -18.28
CA GLY A 275 -5.16 -12.72 -19.10
C GLY A 275 -4.37 -11.72 -18.25
N VAL A 276 -3.16 -11.37 -18.69
CA VAL A 276 -2.34 -10.30 -18.11
C VAL A 276 -2.20 -9.19 -19.15
N VAL A 277 -2.61 -7.98 -18.84
CA VAL A 277 -2.56 -6.86 -19.79
C VAL A 277 -1.12 -6.43 -20.03
N GLU A 278 -0.73 -6.25 -21.30
CA GLU A 278 0.65 -5.93 -21.69
C GLU A 278 0.89 -4.43 -21.90
N ARG A 279 -0.18 -3.67 -22.19
CA ARG A 279 -0.09 -2.25 -22.57
C ARG A 279 0.25 -1.34 -21.38
N PHE A 280 -0.12 -1.74 -20.17
CA PHE A 280 0.10 -0.98 -18.93
C PHE A 280 1.09 -1.72 -18.05
N VAL A 281 2.05 -0.99 -17.51
CA VAL A 281 3.31 -1.49 -16.95
C VAL A 281 3.59 -0.70 -15.68
N GLY A 282 4.29 -1.31 -14.73
CA GLY A 282 4.81 -0.57 -13.59
C GLY A 282 5.91 0.38 -14.01
N HIS A 283 6.28 1.30 -13.13
CA HIS A 283 7.24 2.36 -13.44
C HIS A 283 8.07 2.74 -12.22
N GLY A 284 9.23 3.33 -12.46
CA GLY A 284 9.93 4.08 -11.41
C GLY A 284 9.05 5.21 -10.90
N VAL A 285 9.05 5.41 -9.59
CA VAL A 285 8.24 6.44 -8.91
C VAL A 285 9.04 7.04 -7.76
N GLY A 286 9.03 8.35 -7.64
CA GLY A 286 9.87 9.06 -6.69
C GLY A 286 9.65 10.56 -6.75
N THR A 287 10.71 11.33 -7.00
CA THR A 287 10.59 12.76 -7.31
C THR A 287 9.88 13.01 -8.64
N VAL A 288 9.92 12.00 -9.52
CA VAL A 288 9.18 11.92 -10.78
C VAL A 288 8.02 10.94 -10.62
N PHE A 289 6.87 11.27 -11.21
CA PHE A 289 5.68 10.41 -11.15
C PHE A 289 5.92 9.09 -11.93
N HIS A 290 6.30 9.17 -13.22
CA HIS A 290 6.60 7.99 -14.04
C HIS A 290 8.00 8.07 -14.64
N SER A 291 8.87 7.11 -14.32
CA SER A 291 10.21 6.97 -14.88
C SER A 291 10.55 5.52 -15.20
N GLU A 292 11.72 5.28 -15.78
CA GLU A 292 12.33 3.94 -15.75
C GLU A 292 12.61 3.52 -14.29
N PRO A 293 12.64 2.21 -13.99
CA PRO A 293 12.42 1.09 -14.90
C PRO A 293 10.94 0.89 -15.24
N LEU A 294 10.64 0.57 -16.50
CA LEU A 294 9.31 0.06 -16.88
C LEU A 294 9.18 -1.43 -16.56
N ILE A 295 8.21 -1.79 -15.72
CA ILE A 295 7.99 -3.14 -15.18
C ILE A 295 6.88 -3.85 -15.94
N LEU A 296 7.28 -4.76 -16.84
CA LEU A 296 6.34 -5.60 -17.58
C LEU A 296 5.73 -6.70 -16.70
N HIS A 297 4.40 -6.76 -16.64
CA HIS A 297 3.65 -7.74 -15.83
C HIS A 297 3.41 -9.08 -16.55
N ASN A 298 3.55 -9.12 -17.87
CA ASN A 298 3.50 -10.34 -18.67
C ASN A 298 4.88 -10.98 -18.81
N ARG A 299 4.92 -12.26 -19.15
CA ARG A 299 6.17 -12.97 -19.46
C ARG A 299 6.90 -12.28 -20.60
N ASN A 300 8.14 -11.89 -20.35
CA ASN A 300 8.97 -11.15 -21.29
C ASN A 300 10.46 -11.49 -21.11
N ASP A 301 11.29 -11.00 -22.02
CA ASP A 301 12.75 -11.14 -21.97
C ASP A 301 13.50 -9.81 -21.88
N ARG A 302 12.82 -8.72 -21.46
CA ARG A 302 13.46 -7.40 -21.30
C ARG A 302 14.61 -7.51 -20.29
N PRO A 303 15.83 -7.04 -20.62
CA PRO A 303 16.95 -7.07 -19.70
C PRO A 303 16.77 -6.01 -18.60
N GLY A 304 17.60 -6.11 -17.56
CA GLY A 304 17.62 -5.18 -16.44
C GLY A 304 17.62 -5.91 -15.10
N VAL A 305 18.20 -5.26 -14.10
CA VAL A 305 18.35 -5.75 -12.73
C VAL A 305 17.98 -4.64 -11.76
N MET A 306 17.38 -5.03 -10.64
CA MET A 306 17.01 -4.15 -9.54
C MET A 306 18.25 -3.74 -8.76
N VAL A 307 18.25 -2.51 -8.25
CA VAL A 307 19.36 -1.95 -7.46
C VAL A 307 18.85 -1.53 -6.08
N GLU A 308 19.63 -1.77 -5.02
CA GLU A 308 19.31 -1.26 -3.68
C GLU A 308 19.07 0.26 -3.68
N GLY A 309 18.02 0.70 -2.98
CA GLY A 309 17.60 2.11 -2.91
C GLY A 309 16.63 2.52 -4.02
N GLU A 310 16.42 1.69 -5.03
CA GLU A 310 15.48 1.94 -6.14
C GLU A 310 14.02 1.78 -5.70
N THR A 311 13.15 2.71 -6.13
CA THR A 311 11.69 2.60 -5.96
C THR A 311 10.95 2.52 -7.28
N PHE A 312 10.01 1.59 -7.36
CA PHE A 312 9.13 1.42 -8.52
C PHE A 312 7.80 0.76 -8.13
N THR A 313 6.81 0.82 -9.02
CA THR A 313 5.50 0.19 -8.87
C THR A 313 5.49 -1.21 -9.50
N ILE A 314 4.71 -2.10 -8.90
CA ILE A 314 4.23 -3.31 -9.56
C ILE A 314 2.70 -3.22 -9.52
N GLU A 315 2.04 -3.27 -10.68
CA GLU A 315 0.63 -2.88 -10.84
C GLU A 315 -0.16 -3.79 -11.83
N PRO A 316 -0.12 -5.13 -11.68
CA PRO A 316 -0.68 -6.04 -12.67
C PRO A 316 -2.19 -5.85 -12.84
N ILE A 317 -2.61 -5.75 -14.11
CA ILE A 317 -4.02 -5.79 -14.51
C ILE A 317 -4.33 -7.19 -15.06
N LEU A 318 -5.27 -7.89 -14.43
CA LEU A 318 -5.77 -9.17 -14.90
C LEU A 318 -7.16 -9.04 -15.53
N THR A 319 -7.44 -9.85 -16.55
CA THR A 319 -8.75 -9.91 -17.21
C THR A 319 -9.32 -11.32 -17.20
N ILE A 320 -10.65 -11.43 -17.11
CA ILE A 320 -11.33 -12.74 -17.27
C ILE A 320 -11.34 -13.19 -18.74
N GLY A 321 -11.53 -12.25 -19.66
CA GLY A 321 -11.64 -12.51 -21.09
C GLY A 321 -10.41 -12.03 -21.85
N SER A 322 -10.64 -11.13 -22.81
CA SER A 322 -9.58 -10.58 -23.65
C SER A 322 -8.63 -9.65 -22.89
N THR A 323 -7.38 -9.58 -23.33
CA THR A 323 -6.40 -8.55 -22.93
C THR A 323 -6.39 -7.38 -23.92
N GLU A 324 -7.11 -7.48 -25.04
CA GLU A 324 -7.29 -6.39 -26.00
C GLU A 324 -8.00 -5.22 -25.32
N CYS A 325 -7.53 -4.01 -25.60
CA CYS A 325 -7.99 -2.80 -24.93
C CYS A 325 -8.55 -1.77 -25.90
N ILE A 326 -9.55 -1.02 -25.45
CA ILE A 326 -10.14 0.11 -26.17
C ILE A 326 -10.10 1.33 -25.24
N THR A 327 -9.49 2.41 -25.70
CA THR A 327 -9.47 3.68 -24.97
C THR A 327 -10.65 4.54 -25.44
N TRP A 328 -11.41 5.11 -24.50
CA TRP A 328 -12.53 6.00 -24.81
C TRP A 328 -12.07 7.32 -25.44
N PRO A 329 -12.98 8.07 -26.10
CA PRO A 329 -12.68 9.39 -26.66
C PRO A 329 -12.26 10.46 -25.63
N ASP A 330 -12.32 10.15 -24.33
CA ASP A 330 -11.74 11.00 -23.29
C ASP A 330 -10.22 10.87 -23.19
N ASN A 331 -9.60 9.98 -23.97
CA ASN A 331 -8.17 9.67 -24.05
C ASN A 331 -7.56 8.97 -22.83
N TRP A 332 -8.36 8.63 -21.82
CA TRP A 332 -7.88 8.06 -20.56
C TRP A 332 -8.53 6.71 -20.26
N THR A 333 -9.86 6.67 -20.19
CA THR A 333 -10.60 5.51 -19.74
C THR A 333 -10.34 4.33 -20.68
N THR A 334 -9.65 3.31 -20.19
CA THR A 334 -9.30 2.14 -21.01
C THR A 334 -10.06 0.91 -20.53
N LEU A 335 -10.77 0.27 -21.47
CA LEU A 335 -11.63 -0.89 -21.22
C LEU A 335 -11.10 -2.14 -21.91
N THR A 336 -11.53 -3.32 -21.46
CA THR A 336 -11.44 -4.56 -22.25
C THR A 336 -12.33 -4.48 -23.50
N ALA A 337 -11.79 -4.93 -24.64
CA ALA A 337 -12.49 -4.86 -25.91
C ALA A 337 -13.75 -5.75 -25.99
N ASP A 338 -13.78 -6.83 -25.21
CA ASP A 338 -14.89 -7.78 -25.14
C ASP A 338 -15.91 -7.46 -24.03
N GLY A 339 -15.66 -6.42 -23.22
CA GLY A 339 -16.48 -6.04 -22.08
C GLY A 339 -16.34 -6.99 -20.87
N SER A 340 -15.32 -7.86 -20.87
CA SER A 340 -15.03 -8.72 -19.73
C SER A 340 -14.44 -7.92 -18.56
N PRO A 341 -14.75 -8.27 -17.30
CA PRO A 341 -14.19 -7.55 -16.15
C PRO A 341 -12.68 -7.67 -16.02
N ALA A 342 -12.07 -6.62 -15.49
CA ALA A 342 -10.66 -6.49 -15.14
C ALA A 342 -10.49 -6.15 -13.65
N ALA A 343 -9.33 -6.48 -13.10
CA ALA A 343 -8.94 -6.07 -11.75
C ALA A 343 -7.46 -5.68 -11.73
N GLN A 344 -7.11 -4.73 -10.86
CA GLN A 344 -5.76 -4.23 -10.67
C GLN A 344 -5.47 -4.06 -9.17
N PHE A 345 -4.23 -4.34 -8.79
CA PHE A 345 -3.65 -4.02 -7.49
C PHE A 345 -2.27 -3.45 -7.73
N GLU A 346 -1.84 -2.56 -6.85
CA GLU A 346 -0.55 -1.91 -6.99
C GLU A 346 0.09 -1.55 -5.66
N HIS A 347 1.40 -1.72 -5.63
CA HIS A 347 2.25 -1.14 -4.59
C HIS A 347 3.48 -0.47 -5.18
N THR A 348 3.79 0.73 -4.68
CA THR A 348 5.17 1.24 -4.64
C THR A 348 6.03 0.41 -3.68
N ILE A 349 7.17 -0.08 -4.16
CA ILE A 349 8.15 -0.84 -3.37
C ILE A 349 9.53 -0.18 -3.37
N LEU A 350 10.30 -0.38 -2.30
CA LEU A 350 11.71 -0.01 -2.18
C LEU A 350 12.58 -1.26 -2.20
N ILE A 351 13.56 -1.32 -3.11
CA ILE A 351 14.52 -2.41 -3.17
C ILE A 351 15.54 -2.28 -2.05
N THR A 352 15.74 -3.39 -1.33
CA THR A 352 16.75 -3.53 -0.29
C THR A 352 17.77 -4.59 -0.69
N ARG A 353 18.92 -4.64 -0.01
CA ARG A 353 19.93 -5.68 -0.24
C ARG A 353 19.39 -7.11 -0.21
N THR A 354 18.42 -7.42 0.64
CA THR A 354 17.94 -8.79 0.88
C THR A 354 16.51 -9.07 0.38
N GLY A 355 15.78 -8.05 -0.06
CA GLY A 355 14.36 -8.15 -0.40
C GLY A 355 13.80 -6.83 -0.94
N ALA A 356 12.51 -6.62 -0.77
CA ALA A 356 11.87 -5.34 -1.01
C ALA A 356 10.97 -4.97 0.17
N GLU A 357 10.91 -3.68 0.49
CA GLU A 357 9.96 -3.09 1.44
C GLU A 357 8.74 -2.59 0.66
N ILE A 358 7.54 -2.95 1.10
CA ILE A 358 6.29 -2.44 0.51
C ILE A 358 5.95 -1.13 1.20
N LEU A 359 6.20 0.01 0.55
CA LEU A 359 6.03 1.33 1.16
C LEU A 359 4.55 1.73 1.33
N THR A 360 3.68 1.16 0.50
CA THR A 360 2.23 1.46 0.47
C THR A 360 1.39 0.38 1.15
N LYS A 361 1.99 -0.40 2.04
CA LYS A 361 1.25 -1.40 2.82
C LYS A 361 0.47 -0.70 3.94
N TYR A 362 -0.86 -0.65 3.79
CA TYR A 362 -1.73 -0.16 4.85
C TYR A 362 -1.99 -1.25 5.90
N THR A 363 -1.53 -1.05 7.13
CA THR A 363 -1.89 -1.91 8.26
C THR A 363 -2.99 -1.25 9.08
N VAL A 364 -4.23 -1.71 8.90
CA VAL A 364 -5.34 -1.41 9.81
C VAL A 364 -5.06 -2.13 11.13
N GLU A 365 -4.99 -1.40 12.24
CA GLU A 365 -5.10 -2.02 13.57
C GLU A 365 -6.48 -2.69 13.68
N SER A 366 -6.52 -4.03 13.73
CA SER A 366 -7.76 -4.80 13.72
C SER A 366 -8.50 -4.72 15.06
N ASN A 367 -9.45 -3.80 15.19
CA ASN A 367 -10.50 -3.84 16.21
C ASN A 367 -11.61 -4.82 15.78
N SER A 368 -11.50 -6.09 16.16
CA SER A 368 -12.60 -7.06 16.03
C SER A 368 -13.18 -7.43 17.40
N ALA A 369 -14.18 -6.67 17.86
CA ALA A 369 -15.05 -7.10 18.95
C ALA A 369 -16.44 -7.38 18.37
N SER A 370 -16.74 -8.67 18.26
CA SER A 370 -18.06 -9.20 17.92
C SER A 370 -19.11 -8.66 18.90
N ILE A 371 -20.08 -7.91 18.39
CA ILE A 371 -21.28 -7.54 19.16
C ILE A 371 -22.16 -8.79 19.23
N HIS A 372 -22.07 -9.53 20.34
CA HIS A 372 -23.14 -10.44 20.73
C HIS A 372 -24.32 -9.61 21.24
N ALA A 373 -25.47 -9.79 20.58
CA ALA A 373 -26.76 -9.33 21.04
C ALA A 373 -27.05 -9.89 22.44
N LEU A 374 -27.30 -8.99 23.40
CA LEU A 374 -27.95 -9.34 24.66
C LEU A 374 -29.34 -8.70 24.68
N SER A 375 -30.33 -9.57 24.88
CA SER A 375 -31.74 -9.27 25.05
C SER A 375 -32.01 -8.37 26.27
N PRO A 376 -33.10 -7.57 26.29
CA PRO A 376 -33.42 -6.70 27.40
C PRO A 376 -34.17 -7.45 28.51
N LEU A 377 -33.73 -7.27 29.76
CA LEU A 377 -34.53 -7.58 30.95
C LEU A 377 -35.32 -6.33 31.34
N SER A 378 -36.63 -6.48 31.37
CA SER A 378 -37.62 -5.55 31.93
C SER A 378 -37.36 -5.25 33.40
N ILE A 379 -37.61 -4.00 33.82
CA ILE A 379 -38.41 -3.62 35.01
C ILE A 379 -38.80 -2.13 34.86
N CYS A 380 -40.10 -1.85 34.99
CA CYS A 380 -40.76 -0.56 35.21
C CYS A 380 -41.57 -0.69 36.53
N PRO A 381 -42.22 0.35 37.10
CA PRO A 381 -41.97 1.80 37.04
C PRO A 381 -42.06 2.48 38.44
N SER A 382 -41.70 3.75 38.56
CA SER A 382 -42.43 4.68 39.45
C SER A 382 -42.31 6.13 38.99
N SER A 383 -43.37 6.87 39.25
CA SER A 383 -43.83 8.12 38.66
C SER A 383 -43.56 9.35 39.53
N SER A 384 -43.28 10.51 38.92
CA SER A 384 -43.81 11.85 39.29
C SER A 384 -43.23 12.94 38.35
N THR A 385 -43.97 13.42 37.35
CA THR A 385 -44.73 14.70 37.22
C THR A 385 -43.96 16.04 37.33
N MET A 386 -43.98 16.79 36.20
CA MET A 386 -44.11 18.27 35.99
C MET A 386 -42.94 19.19 36.43
N ALA A 387 -42.52 20.26 35.76
CA ALA A 387 -42.98 21.00 34.56
C ALA A 387 -41.87 21.97 34.05
N SER A 388 -41.98 22.40 32.78
CA SER A 388 -41.76 23.75 32.18
C SER A 388 -40.48 24.57 32.47
N THR A 389 -39.90 25.44 31.64
CA THR A 389 -40.03 25.98 30.26
C THR A 389 -38.89 27.00 30.15
N SER A 390 -38.19 27.11 29.02
CA SER A 390 -37.80 28.42 28.46
C SER A 390 -37.10 28.25 27.11
N SER A 391 -37.74 28.83 26.10
CA SER A 391 -37.26 29.13 24.77
C SER A 391 -36.13 30.17 24.77
N LEU A 392 -35.32 30.20 23.70
CA LEU A 392 -34.90 31.45 23.04
C LEU A 392 -34.40 31.14 21.61
N GLN A 393 -34.74 32.06 20.69
CA GLN A 393 -34.58 32.01 19.24
C GLN A 393 -33.25 32.65 18.76
N PRO A 394 -32.85 32.46 17.48
CA PRO A 394 -31.60 32.96 16.91
C PRO A 394 -31.72 34.40 16.37
N ILE A 395 -30.65 35.18 16.50
CA ILE A 395 -30.52 36.52 15.89
C ILE A 395 -29.68 36.43 14.62
N SER A 396 -30.17 37.11 13.59
CA SER A 396 -29.61 37.23 12.24
C SER A 396 -28.86 38.55 12.03
N SER A 397 -27.91 38.49 11.10
CA SER A 397 -27.44 39.53 10.15
C SER A 397 -27.04 40.92 10.64
N LEU A 398 -25.78 41.28 10.37
CA LEU A 398 -25.35 42.66 10.11
C LEU A 398 -24.42 42.70 8.89
N LYS A 399 -24.76 43.59 7.94
CA LYS A 399 -23.94 44.08 6.82
C LYS A 399 -23.18 45.33 7.28
N LEU A 400 -21.97 45.55 6.77
CA LEU A 400 -21.39 46.87 6.39
C LEU A 400 -20.05 46.58 5.66
N SER A 401 -19.93 46.85 4.35
CA SER A 401 -19.45 48.09 3.70
C SER A 401 -17.92 48.14 3.48
N ASN A 402 -17.56 48.12 2.19
CA ASN A 402 -16.25 48.40 1.62
C ASN A 402 -15.82 49.87 1.77
N PRO A 403 -14.52 50.16 1.58
CA PRO A 403 -14.19 51.12 0.52
C PRO A 403 -13.06 50.68 -0.43
N ARG A 404 -13.12 51.29 -1.61
CA ARG A 404 -12.28 51.17 -2.81
C ARG A 404 -10.82 51.58 -2.60
N SER A 405 -9.94 51.02 -3.41
CA SER A 405 -8.88 51.78 -4.10
C SER A 405 -8.71 51.26 -5.54
N GLN A 406 -8.45 52.19 -6.46
CA GLN A 406 -8.34 52.01 -7.91
C GLN A 406 -6.87 52.13 -8.36
N SER A 407 -6.50 51.43 -9.44
CA SER A 407 -5.74 51.97 -10.60
C SER A 407 -5.70 50.89 -11.70
N HIS A 408 -6.44 51.09 -12.80
CA HIS A 408 -5.98 51.50 -14.15
C HIS A 408 -4.98 50.52 -14.83
N PHE A 409 -5.46 49.62 -15.69
CA PHE A 409 -5.67 49.75 -17.16
C PHE A 409 -4.39 49.57 -18.00
N HIS A 410 -4.28 48.45 -18.73
CA HIS A 410 -4.06 48.50 -20.18
C HIS A 410 -4.51 47.20 -20.89
N SER A 411 -5.20 47.43 -21.99
CA SER A 411 -5.85 46.50 -22.91
C SER A 411 -4.91 46.05 -24.02
N GLN A 412 -5.09 44.84 -24.55
CA GLN A 412 -5.13 44.63 -26.01
C GLN A 412 -5.85 43.33 -26.42
N GLN A 413 -6.84 43.54 -27.29
CA GLN A 413 -7.49 42.64 -28.28
C GLN A 413 -6.46 41.89 -29.15
N GLN A 414 -6.73 40.87 -29.97
CA GLN A 414 -7.81 39.92 -30.30
C GLN A 414 -7.30 39.17 -31.58
N LEU A 415 -7.95 38.06 -31.99
CA LEU A 415 -7.82 37.32 -33.27
C LEU A 415 -6.65 36.30 -33.32
N GLY A 416 -6.76 35.07 -33.84
CA GLY A 416 -7.86 34.35 -34.49
C GLY A 416 -7.27 33.26 -35.43
N VAL A 417 -7.91 32.08 -35.47
CA VAL A 417 -8.08 31.18 -36.64
C VAL A 417 -6.98 30.14 -37.01
N THR A 418 -7.35 28.85 -36.81
CA THR A 418 -7.17 27.57 -37.60
C THR A 418 -5.82 27.25 -38.28
N HIS A 419 -5.30 26.02 -38.35
CA HIS A 419 -5.90 24.77 -38.88
C HIS A 419 -4.98 23.58 -38.55
N SER A 420 -5.58 22.39 -38.52
CA SER A 420 -4.99 21.07 -38.33
C SER A 420 -4.04 20.63 -39.45
N GLN A 421 -3.02 19.82 -39.14
CA GLN A 421 -2.52 18.76 -40.01
C GLN A 421 -1.78 17.67 -39.22
N ALA A 422 -2.19 16.42 -39.46
CA ALA A 422 -1.56 15.20 -38.96
C ALA A 422 -0.36 14.81 -39.83
N PHE A 423 0.69 14.22 -39.24
CA PHE A 423 1.68 13.45 -40.00
C PHE A 423 2.07 12.16 -39.27
N ALA A 424 2.01 11.08 -40.05
CA ALA A 424 2.47 9.74 -39.74
C ALA A 424 4.01 9.67 -39.79
N ILE A 425 4.61 8.83 -38.93
CA ILE A 425 6.03 8.48 -39.03
C ILE A 425 6.19 7.14 -39.74
N GLN A 426 6.78 7.20 -40.92
CA GLN A 426 7.34 6.08 -41.66
C GLN A 426 8.66 5.61 -41.05
N HIS A 427 8.90 4.30 -41.21
CA HIS A 427 10.16 3.59 -41.00
C HIS A 427 11.43 4.36 -41.39
N LEU A 428 12.47 4.29 -40.54
CA LEU A 428 13.85 4.39 -41.00
C LEU A 428 14.76 3.33 -40.32
N LYS A 429 15.43 2.58 -41.19
CA LYS A 429 16.60 1.72 -40.92
C LYS A 429 17.86 2.59 -40.89
N LEU A 430 18.81 2.31 -39.98
CA LEU A 430 20.25 2.63 -40.12
C LEU A 430 21.03 1.47 -39.47
N SER A 431 21.68 0.59 -40.23
CA SER A 431 23.02 0.67 -40.84
C SER A 431 24.16 0.31 -39.88
N LYS A 432 24.84 -0.80 -40.21
CA LYS A 432 26.06 -1.33 -39.59
C LYS A 432 27.25 -0.38 -39.78
N ALA A 433 28.09 -0.27 -38.75
CA ALA A 433 29.50 0.07 -38.90
C ALA A 433 30.36 -0.93 -38.11
N THR A 434 31.41 -1.37 -38.81
CA THR A 434 32.43 -2.38 -38.53
C THR A 434 33.39 -1.97 -37.39
N ARG A 435 33.71 -2.91 -36.48
CA ARG A 435 34.99 -3.64 -36.38
C ARG A 435 36.23 -2.74 -36.23
N ASP A 436 36.81 -2.76 -35.04
CA ASP A 436 38.26 -2.91 -34.90
C ASP A 436 38.58 -3.89 -33.77
N GLN A 437 39.49 -4.81 -34.08
CA GLN A 437 40.08 -5.79 -33.19
C GLN A 437 41.45 -5.26 -32.76
N ASP A 438 41.79 -5.38 -31.49
CA ASP A 438 43.19 -5.59 -31.11
C ASP A 438 43.29 -6.69 -30.06
N ARG A 439 44.27 -7.57 -30.28
CA ARG A 439 44.61 -8.78 -29.52
C ARG A 439 45.88 -8.56 -28.70
N PHE A 440 46.09 -9.52 -27.78
CA PHE A 440 47.28 -9.84 -26.96
C PHE A 440 47.33 -9.12 -25.60
N SER A 441 47.68 -9.75 -24.48
CA SER A 441 48.15 -11.11 -24.17
C SER A 441 48.04 -11.36 -22.67
N THR A 442 47.97 -12.63 -22.30
CA THR A 442 48.08 -13.19 -20.95
C THR A 442 49.45 -12.93 -20.31
N GLU A 443 49.47 -12.37 -19.09
CA GLU A 443 50.50 -12.69 -18.10
C GLU A 443 49.91 -12.78 -16.69
N ARG A 444 50.38 -13.79 -15.96
CA ARG A 444 50.00 -14.18 -14.61
C ARG A 444 51.11 -13.68 -13.69
N SER A 445 50.80 -12.77 -12.76
CA SER A 445 51.73 -12.41 -11.69
C SER A 445 50.99 -12.25 -10.38
N SER A 446 51.38 -13.05 -9.40
CA SER A 446 51.00 -12.98 -8.00
C SER A 446 51.65 -11.77 -7.34
N LYS A 447 50.87 -10.99 -6.56
CA LYS A 447 51.39 -10.19 -5.44
C LYS A 447 50.26 -9.72 -4.51
N ASN A 448 50.53 -9.90 -3.22
CA ASN A 448 49.69 -9.59 -2.06
C ASN A 448 49.34 -8.09 -1.99
N PHE A 449 48.09 -7.78 -1.65
CA PHE A 449 47.66 -6.43 -1.29
C PHE A 449 47.52 -6.30 0.23
N THR A 450 48.40 -5.49 0.82
CA THR A 450 48.30 -4.94 2.16
C THR A 450 47.60 -3.57 2.10
N THR A 451 46.57 -3.41 2.92
CA THR A 451 45.75 -2.19 3.04
C THR A 451 46.54 -1.05 3.68
N ARG A 452 46.65 0.10 2.99
CA ARG A 452 47.16 1.36 3.57
C ARG A 452 45.97 2.22 4.01
N ALA A 453 45.89 2.50 5.30
CA ALA A 453 45.00 3.51 5.89
C ALA A 453 45.60 4.91 5.71
N PHE A 454 44.77 5.88 5.31
CA PHE A 454 45.12 7.29 5.24
C PHE A 454 45.13 7.91 6.65
N PHE A 455 46.28 8.45 7.05
CA PHE A 455 46.43 9.26 8.27
C PHE A 455 46.07 10.71 7.96
N PHE A 456 45.07 11.26 8.66
CA PHE A 456 44.87 12.70 8.77
C PHE A 456 45.63 13.25 9.98
N SER A 457 46.26 14.40 9.76
CA SER A 457 47.21 15.08 10.65
C SER A 457 46.54 15.66 11.91
N LYS A 458 47.20 15.46 13.06
CA LYS A 458 46.89 16.04 14.38
C LYS A 458 47.25 17.53 14.41
N LYS A 459 46.31 18.40 14.79
CA LYS A 459 46.63 19.68 15.45
C LYS A 459 46.60 19.48 16.97
N HIS A 460 47.71 19.77 17.64
CA HIS A 460 47.79 20.07 19.09
C HIS A 460 46.78 21.19 19.43
N GLY A 461 46.05 21.25 20.54
CA GLY A 461 46.12 20.58 21.82
C GLY A 461 45.82 21.64 22.89
N SER A 462 44.62 21.64 23.48
CA SER A 462 44.34 22.27 24.78
C SER A 462 44.30 21.16 25.85
N PRO A 463 44.63 21.45 27.13
CA PRO A 463 44.86 20.41 28.13
C PRO A 463 43.59 19.61 28.39
N ARG A 464 43.68 18.28 28.28
CA ARG A 464 42.67 17.36 28.79
C ARG A 464 42.55 17.58 30.30
N GLU A 465 41.44 18.15 30.74
CA GLU A 465 40.98 17.99 32.11
C GLU A 465 40.88 16.47 32.41
N ALA A 466 41.34 16.06 33.59
CA ALA A 466 41.08 14.73 34.12
C ALA A 466 39.57 14.43 34.05
N PRO A 467 39.15 13.17 33.85
CA PRO A 467 37.73 12.87 33.72
C PRO A 467 37.02 13.24 35.03
N LYS A 468 36.34 14.39 35.02
CA LYS A 468 35.35 14.73 36.05
C LYS A 468 34.41 13.54 36.11
N GLN A 469 34.21 12.98 37.31
CA GLN A 469 33.19 11.96 37.54
C GLN A 469 31.89 12.48 36.93
N ALA A 470 31.42 11.85 35.86
CA ALA A 470 30.25 12.33 35.14
C ALA A 470 29.06 12.31 36.10
N LYS A 471 28.50 13.50 36.38
CA LYS A 471 27.34 13.70 37.24
C LYS A 471 26.22 12.76 36.77
N VAL A 472 25.72 11.92 37.66
CA VAL A 472 24.56 11.07 37.39
C VAL A 472 23.32 11.90 37.61
N GLN A 473 22.48 11.97 36.59
CA GLN A 473 21.20 12.66 36.64
C GLN A 473 20.07 11.64 36.61
N GLU A 474 19.12 11.80 37.53
CA GLU A 474 17.97 10.92 37.63
C GLU A 474 16.76 11.53 36.92
N LEU A 475 16.06 10.75 36.11
CA LEU A 475 14.80 11.12 35.47
C LEU A 475 13.78 10.00 35.72
N ASN A 476 12.62 10.36 36.24
CA ASN A 476 11.55 9.41 36.57
C ASN A 476 10.35 9.66 35.65
N VAL A 477 9.82 8.60 35.04
CA VAL A 477 8.68 8.69 34.13
C VAL A 477 7.77 7.48 34.22
N TYR A 478 6.49 7.70 33.93
CA TYR A 478 5.48 6.66 33.82
C TYR A 478 5.13 6.42 32.37
N GLU A 479 5.14 5.16 31.94
CA GLU A 479 4.52 4.74 30.70
C GLU A 479 3.15 4.15 31.01
N ILE A 480 2.11 4.74 30.42
CA ILE A 480 0.73 4.32 30.64
C ILE A 480 0.07 4.07 29.30
N ASN A 481 -0.39 2.83 29.13
CA ASN A 481 -1.21 2.44 28.01
C ASN A 481 -2.68 2.69 28.34
N GLU A 482 -3.23 3.73 27.72
CA GLU A 482 -4.65 4.10 27.87
C GLU A 482 -5.58 3.36 26.90
N ARG A 483 -5.06 2.35 26.19
CA ARG A 483 -5.77 1.48 25.24
C ARG A 483 -6.37 2.21 24.04
N ASP A 484 -5.82 3.36 23.69
CA ASP A 484 -6.27 4.21 22.59
C ASP A 484 -5.32 4.19 21.38
N ARG A 485 -4.22 3.42 21.45
CA ARG A 485 -3.16 3.37 20.43
C ARG A 485 -2.89 1.99 19.82
N GLY A 486 -3.82 1.04 19.98
CA GLY A 486 -3.61 -0.35 19.53
C GLY A 486 -2.40 -1.07 20.15
N SER A 487 -1.82 -0.48 21.19
CA SER A 487 -0.57 -0.88 21.82
C SER A 487 -0.82 -1.68 23.11
N PRO A 488 0.10 -2.57 23.52
CA PRO A 488 1.04 -3.24 22.64
C PRO A 488 0.29 -4.20 21.69
N ALA A 489 0.77 -4.33 20.46
CA ALA A 489 0.22 -5.28 19.50
C ALA A 489 1.03 -6.59 19.53
N PHE A 490 0.41 -7.72 19.83
CA PHE A 490 1.07 -9.02 19.82
C PHE A 490 1.02 -9.63 18.41
N LEU A 491 2.12 -9.53 17.67
CA LEU A 491 2.29 -10.14 16.36
C LEU A 491 2.76 -11.59 16.54
N LYS A 492 1.80 -12.50 16.54
CA LYS A 492 2.04 -13.95 16.69
C LYS A 492 2.55 -14.55 15.39
N LEU A 493 3.83 -14.94 15.36
CA LEU A 493 4.46 -15.52 14.18
C LEU A 493 4.15 -17.02 14.04
N SER A 494 3.87 -17.72 15.14
CA SER A 494 3.77 -19.19 15.14
C SER A 494 2.39 -19.78 14.82
N GLN A 495 1.40 -18.98 14.42
CA GLN A 495 -0.02 -19.39 14.25
C GLN A 495 -0.66 -20.00 15.51
N LYS A 496 0.06 -20.05 16.65
CA LYS A 496 -0.47 -20.54 17.92
C LYS A 496 -1.35 -19.48 18.55
N THR A 497 -2.32 -19.95 19.34
CA THR A 497 -3.21 -19.08 20.11
C THR A 497 -2.50 -18.40 21.27
N GLN A 498 -1.41 -18.97 21.78
CA GLN A 498 -0.58 -18.40 22.84
C GLN A 498 0.69 -17.77 22.29
N ASN A 499 1.23 -16.79 23.02
CA ASN A 499 2.49 -16.17 22.67
C ASN A 499 3.62 -17.22 22.69
N SER A 500 4.53 -17.08 21.74
CA SER A 500 5.57 -18.03 21.42
C SER A 500 6.88 -17.31 21.15
N LEU A 501 7.99 -18.05 21.30
CA LEU A 501 9.32 -17.50 21.08
C LEU A 501 9.43 -16.88 19.68
N GLY A 502 9.97 -15.68 19.62
CA GLY A 502 10.10 -14.88 18.40
C GLY A 502 8.89 -14.00 18.09
N ASP A 503 7.78 -14.13 18.82
CA ASP A 503 6.65 -13.21 18.65
C ASP A 503 7.08 -11.77 18.93
N LEU A 504 6.60 -10.88 18.07
CA LEU A 504 6.97 -9.47 18.06
C LEU A 504 5.87 -8.70 18.79
N VAL A 505 6.28 -7.81 19.68
CA VAL A 505 5.39 -6.96 20.47
C VAL A 505 5.77 -5.50 20.22
N PRO A 506 5.43 -4.93 19.05
CA PRO A 506 5.52 -3.50 18.84
C PRO A 506 4.55 -2.78 19.77
N PHE A 507 4.97 -1.61 20.25
CA PHE A 507 4.17 -0.81 21.17
C PHE A 507 4.44 0.68 20.98
N SER A 508 3.42 1.47 21.27
CA SER A 508 3.47 2.93 21.40
C SER A 508 2.58 3.35 22.56
N ASN A 509 3.17 3.86 23.64
CA ASN A 509 2.44 4.17 24.87
C ASN A 509 2.72 5.59 25.34
N LYS A 510 1.81 6.14 26.14
CA LYS A 510 1.85 7.51 26.60
C LYS A 510 2.88 7.66 27.71
N LEU A 511 3.74 8.67 27.61
CA LEU A 511 4.79 8.94 28.57
C LEU A 511 4.43 10.15 29.44
N TYR A 512 4.41 9.96 30.74
CA TYR A 512 4.09 10.97 31.75
C TYR A 512 5.29 11.24 32.65
N SER A 513 5.35 12.43 33.23
CA SER A 513 6.34 12.80 34.23
C SER A 513 6.23 11.93 35.48
N GLY A 514 7.31 11.81 36.24
CA GLY A 514 7.33 11.03 37.48
C GLY A 514 6.31 11.52 38.51
N ASP A 515 5.99 12.81 38.51
CA ASP A 515 4.95 13.43 39.37
C ASP A 515 3.52 13.29 38.80
N LEU A 516 3.39 12.68 37.62
CA LEU A 516 2.13 12.46 36.89
C LEU A 516 1.36 13.75 36.50
N GLN A 517 1.99 14.92 36.61
CA GLN A 517 1.38 16.21 36.32
C GLN A 517 1.51 16.64 34.86
N LYS A 518 2.44 16.06 34.10
CA LYS A 518 2.68 16.44 32.70
C LYS A 518 2.70 15.24 31.77
N ARG A 519 2.17 15.44 30.56
CA ARG A 519 2.39 14.59 29.40
C ARG A 519 3.71 14.97 28.74
N LEU A 520 4.65 14.03 28.74
CA LEU A 520 5.99 14.22 28.18
C LEU A 520 6.06 13.80 26.71
N GLY A 521 5.33 12.76 26.33
CA GLY A 521 5.32 12.30 24.95
C GLY A 521 4.87 10.86 24.84
N ILE A 522 5.67 10.03 24.15
CA ILE A 522 5.42 8.60 23.97
C ILE A 522 6.69 7.77 24.13
N THR A 523 6.52 6.51 24.47
CA THR A 523 7.49 5.46 24.14
C THR A 523 7.07 4.79 22.84
N SER A 524 8.03 4.36 22.03
CA SER A 524 7.74 3.58 20.83
C SER A 524 8.90 2.65 20.49
N GLY A 525 8.57 1.40 20.19
CA GLY A 525 9.54 0.42 19.71
C GLY A 525 8.99 -1.00 19.76
N LEU A 526 9.88 -1.95 20.02
CA LEU A 526 9.61 -3.37 19.83
C LEU A 526 10.18 -4.21 20.98
N CYS A 527 9.39 -5.15 21.46
CA CYS A 527 9.83 -6.24 22.32
C CYS A 527 9.73 -7.57 21.55
N VAL A 528 10.74 -8.43 21.64
CA VAL A 528 10.71 -9.78 21.08
C VAL A 528 10.61 -10.78 22.22
N LEU A 529 9.60 -11.66 22.20
CA LEU A 529 9.45 -12.70 23.20
C LEU A 529 10.58 -13.73 23.06
N ILE A 530 11.48 -13.82 24.03
CA ILE A 530 12.64 -14.73 23.96
C ILE A 530 12.55 -15.90 24.93
N GLN A 531 11.68 -15.83 25.94
CA GLN A 531 11.44 -16.95 26.85
C GLN A 531 10.08 -16.79 27.55
N ASN A 532 9.26 -17.85 27.56
CA ASN A 532 8.11 -17.95 28.45
C ASN A 532 8.60 -18.47 29.81
N VAL A 533 8.15 -17.89 30.93
CA VAL A 533 8.53 -18.29 32.30
C VAL A 533 7.28 -18.63 33.13
N PRO A 534 6.63 -19.78 32.87
CA PRO A 534 5.35 -20.13 33.48
C PRO A 534 5.41 -20.18 35.02
N GLU A 535 6.55 -20.57 35.59
CA GLU A 535 6.74 -20.66 37.05
C GLU A 535 6.60 -19.30 37.73
N LYS A 536 6.94 -18.22 37.01
CA LYS A 536 6.83 -16.84 37.46
C LYS A 536 5.55 -16.15 36.98
N LYS A 537 4.69 -16.86 36.24
CA LYS A 537 3.51 -16.32 35.55
C LYS A 537 3.83 -15.09 34.70
N GLY A 538 4.95 -15.15 33.98
CA GLY A 538 5.42 -14.04 33.18
C GLY A 538 6.36 -14.47 32.08
N ASP A 539 6.83 -13.48 31.34
CA ASP A 539 7.61 -13.67 30.12
C ASP A 539 8.88 -12.82 30.19
N ARG A 540 9.87 -13.21 29.38
CA ARG A 540 11.09 -12.44 29.17
C ARG A 540 11.16 -12.03 27.70
N TYR A 541 11.36 -10.73 27.51
CA TYR A 541 11.50 -10.08 26.22
C TYR A 541 12.92 -9.53 26.05
N GLU A 542 13.38 -9.48 24.80
CA GLU A 542 14.44 -8.56 24.39
C GLU A 542 13.77 -7.28 23.89
N ALA A 543 14.03 -6.16 24.54
CA ALA A 543 13.37 -4.89 24.28
C ALA A 543 14.31 -3.91 23.58
N THR A 544 13.81 -3.22 22.56
CA THR A 544 14.51 -2.14 21.86
C THR A 544 13.51 -1.05 21.50
N TYR A 545 13.61 0.12 22.12
CA TYR A 545 12.63 1.19 21.95
C TYR A 545 13.19 2.54 22.37
N SER A 546 12.47 3.61 22.04
CA SER A 546 12.85 4.98 22.38
C SER A 546 11.75 5.72 23.13
N PHE A 547 12.16 6.66 23.98
CA PHE A 547 11.33 7.59 24.73
C PHE A 547 11.43 8.96 24.05
N TYR A 548 10.30 9.49 23.58
CA TYR A 548 10.22 10.78 22.91
C TYR A 548 9.67 11.83 23.87
N PHE A 549 10.41 12.93 24.01
CA PHE A 549 10.15 14.02 24.96
C PHE A 549 9.87 15.35 24.23
N GLY A 550 9.15 15.31 23.11
CA GLY A 550 8.83 16.51 22.32
C GLY A 550 10.09 17.25 21.86
N ASP A 551 10.13 18.56 22.08
CA ASP A 551 11.26 19.43 21.70
C ASP A 551 12.58 19.05 22.38
N TYR A 552 12.55 18.33 23.50
CA TYR A 552 13.77 17.91 24.19
C TYR A 552 14.52 16.80 23.44
N GLY A 553 13.87 16.10 22.50
CA GLY A 553 14.46 14.99 21.75
C GLY A 553 14.05 13.62 22.28
N HIS A 554 14.90 12.61 22.11
CA HIS A 554 14.59 11.23 22.54
C HIS A 554 15.77 10.53 23.20
N ILE A 555 15.46 9.48 23.97
CA ILE A 555 16.43 8.52 24.53
C ILE A 555 16.10 7.13 24.00
N SER A 556 17.07 6.43 23.41
CA SER A 556 16.94 5.04 22.98
C SER A 556 17.50 4.09 24.03
N VAL A 557 16.81 2.96 24.23
CA VAL A 557 17.21 1.93 25.20
C VAL A 557 17.13 0.53 24.59
N GLN A 558 17.95 -0.36 25.13
CA GLN A 558 17.94 -1.78 24.78
C GLN A 558 18.23 -2.66 25.99
N GLY A 559 17.58 -3.82 26.08
CA GLY A 559 17.96 -4.87 27.02
C GLY A 559 16.83 -5.84 27.36
N ALA A 560 17.07 -6.66 28.38
CA ALA A 560 16.09 -7.63 28.83
C ALA A 560 14.94 -6.96 29.60
N TYR A 561 13.71 -7.31 29.22
CA TYR A 561 12.50 -6.94 29.93
C TYR A 561 11.84 -8.18 30.53
N LEU A 562 11.71 -8.21 31.86
CA LEU A 562 11.07 -9.28 32.62
C LEU A 562 9.72 -8.76 33.11
N THR A 563 8.63 -9.47 32.85
CA THR A 563 7.29 -9.01 33.29
C THR A 563 7.02 -9.25 34.77
N TYR A 564 7.95 -9.90 35.48
CA TYR A 564 7.77 -10.43 36.83
C TYR A 564 8.82 -9.94 37.83
N ASP A 565 9.86 -9.24 37.37
CA ASP A 565 10.95 -8.69 38.20
C ASP A 565 11.40 -7.34 37.60
N ASP A 566 11.99 -6.47 38.42
CA ASP A 566 12.62 -5.23 37.94
C ASP A 566 13.79 -5.55 36.99
N THR A 567 13.97 -4.76 35.93
CA THR A 567 15.11 -4.91 35.01
C THR A 567 15.87 -3.62 34.80
N TYR A 568 17.07 -3.73 34.23
CA TYR A 568 17.87 -2.59 33.80
C TYR A 568 18.11 -2.71 32.29
N LEU A 569 17.76 -1.66 31.56
CA LEU A 569 18.05 -1.51 30.13
C LEU A 569 19.22 -0.55 29.96
N ALA A 570 20.06 -0.79 28.96
CA ALA A 570 21.13 0.11 28.59
C ALA A 570 20.57 1.29 27.80
N VAL A 571 21.03 2.49 28.10
CA VAL A 571 20.80 3.67 27.23
C VAL A 571 21.78 3.57 26.06
N THR A 572 21.25 3.46 24.84
CA THR A 572 22.02 3.20 23.61
C THR A 572 22.24 4.44 22.76
N GLY A 573 21.52 5.53 23.03
CA GLY A 573 21.70 6.80 22.36
C GLY A 573 20.62 7.81 22.73
N GLY A 574 20.73 9.01 22.18
CA GLY A 574 19.73 10.06 22.31
C GLY A 574 19.95 11.20 21.34
N SER A 575 18.99 12.11 21.28
CA SER A 575 19.01 13.32 20.43
C SER A 575 18.52 14.54 21.20
N GLY A 576 18.65 15.73 20.63
CA GLY A 576 18.27 16.98 21.29
C GLY A 576 19.12 17.20 22.53
N ILE A 577 18.51 17.48 23.68
CA ILE A 577 19.25 17.65 24.94
C ILE A 577 19.90 16.34 25.44
N PHE A 578 19.50 15.21 24.85
CA PHE A 578 20.02 13.88 25.17
C PHE A 578 21.12 13.42 24.21
N GLU A 579 21.61 14.27 23.31
CA GLU A 579 22.71 13.91 22.42
C GLU A 579 23.97 13.55 23.23
N GLY A 580 24.55 12.36 22.95
CA GLY A 580 25.72 11.84 23.67
C GLY A 580 25.41 11.18 25.02
N VAL A 581 24.12 11.03 25.39
CA VAL A 581 23.72 10.38 26.63
C VAL A 581 24.15 8.91 26.70
N TYR A 582 24.59 8.48 27.88
CA TYR A 582 24.82 7.08 28.20
C TYR A 582 24.42 6.80 29.64
N GLY A 583 24.14 5.54 29.97
CA GLY A 583 23.66 5.15 31.29
C GLY A 583 22.80 3.91 31.24
N GLN A 584 21.92 3.79 32.24
CA GLN A 584 20.96 2.70 32.33
C GLN A 584 19.61 3.23 32.80
N VAL A 585 18.54 2.52 32.49
CA VAL A 585 17.20 2.79 33.00
C VAL A 585 16.70 1.56 33.74
N LYS A 586 16.25 1.76 34.98
CA LYS A 586 15.52 0.75 35.73
C LYS A 586 14.08 0.74 35.22
N LEU A 587 13.58 -0.44 34.83
CA LEU A 587 12.20 -0.67 34.41
C LEU A 587 11.49 -1.47 35.50
N GLN A 588 10.33 -0.98 35.92
CA GLN A 588 9.43 -1.65 36.87
C GLN A 588 8.06 -1.90 36.24
N GLN A 589 7.65 -3.16 36.15
CA GLN A 589 6.33 -3.54 35.63
C GLN A 589 5.28 -3.46 36.75
N LEU A 590 4.41 -2.45 36.69
CA LEU A 590 3.38 -2.21 37.71
C LEU A 590 2.08 -2.96 37.43
N VAL A 591 1.57 -2.84 36.21
CA VAL A 591 0.38 -3.56 35.73
C VAL A 591 0.66 -4.07 34.33
N PHE A 592 0.81 -5.38 34.14
CA PHE A 592 1.08 -5.93 32.81
C PHE A 592 -0.19 -5.94 31.95
N PRO A 593 -0.13 -5.55 30.65
CA PRO A 593 0.96 -4.85 29.95
C PRO A 593 0.75 -3.31 29.91
N PHE A 594 0.01 -2.75 30.86
CA PHE A 594 -0.58 -1.41 30.75
C PHE A 594 0.18 -0.29 31.45
N LYS A 595 1.04 -0.58 32.44
CA LYS A 595 1.62 0.45 33.31
C LYS A 595 3.03 0.08 33.73
N LEU A 596 4.00 0.88 33.31
CA LEU A 596 5.42 0.74 33.63
C LEU A 596 5.92 2.01 34.31
N PHE A 597 6.93 1.87 35.16
CA PHE A 597 7.66 2.99 35.73
C PHE A 597 9.14 2.86 35.43
N TYR A 598 9.76 3.98 35.09
CA TYR A 598 11.15 4.06 34.70
C TYR A 598 11.92 5.05 35.56
N THR A 599 13.10 4.62 36.02
CA THR A 599 14.10 5.49 36.65
C THR A 599 15.37 5.46 35.82
N PHE A 600 15.63 6.55 35.11
CA PHE A 600 16.83 6.73 34.31
C PHE A 600 17.99 7.20 35.18
N TYR A 601 19.18 6.67 34.92
CA TYR A 601 20.44 7.11 35.50
C TYR A 601 21.36 7.58 34.38
N LEU A 602 21.21 8.85 33.99
CA LEU A 602 21.80 9.45 32.81
C LEU A 602 23.15 10.10 33.13
N LYS A 603 24.10 9.97 32.20
CA LYS A 603 25.42 10.61 32.22
C LYS A 603 25.74 11.15 30.83
N GLY A 604 26.73 12.05 30.76
CA GLY A 604 27.24 12.57 29.49
C GLY A 604 26.45 13.72 28.88
N ILE A 605 25.43 14.22 29.57
CA ILE A 605 24.56 15.31 29.10
C ILE A 605 24.59 16.52 30.05
N PRO A 606 24.21 17.72 29.56
CA PRO A 606 23.95 18.89 30.40
C PRO A 606 22.86 18.64 31.44
N ASP A 607 22.71 19.55 32.40
CA ASP A 607 21.69 19.45 33.44
C ASP A 607 20.27 19.40 32.83
N LEU A 608 19.48 18.42 33.28
CA LEU A 608 18.12 18.22 32.78
C LEU A 608 17.24 19.43 33.13
N PRO A 609 16.35 19.86 32.21
CA PRO A 609 15.37 20.91 32.47
C PRO A 609 14.51 20.59 33.69
N ALA A 610 14.26 21.61 34.53
CA ALA A 610 13.46 21.44 35.75
C ALA A 610 12.04 20.88 35.48
N GLU A 611 11.49 21.13 34.28
CA GLU A 611 10.20 20.61 33.86
C GLU A 611 10.13 19.09 33.75
N LEU A 612 11.29 18.41 33.60
CA LEU A 612 11.39 16.96 33.56
C LEU A 612 11.68 16.35 34.95
N LEU A 613 12.01 17.17 35.95
CA LEU A 613 12.55 16.76 37.25
C LEU A 613 11.54 16.86 38.40
N GLY A 614 10.25 16.60 38.13
CA GLY A 614 9.20 16.58 39.16
C GLY A 614 9.44 15.53 40.25
N GLN A 615 8.91 15.77 41.46
CA GLN A 615 9.01 14.80 42.56
C GLN A 615 8.18 13.55 42.22
N PRO A 616 8.79 12.36 42.08
CA PRO A 616 8.07 11.21 41.59
C PRO A 616 7.03 10.71 42.61
N VAL A 617 5.84 10.39 42.12
CA VAL A 617 4.85 9.64 42.89
C VAL A 617 5.34 8.20 43.02
N THR A 618 5.18 7.61 44.20
CA THR A 618 5.58 6.22 44.47
C THR A 618 4.92 5.24 43.48
N PRO A 619 5.70 4.38 42.79
CA PRO A 619 5.17 3.40 41.84
C PRO A 619 4.17 2.44 42.47
N SER A 620 2.95 2.44 41.94
CA SER A 620 1.90 1.49 42.35
C SER A 620 0.89 1.26 41.22
N ALA A 621 0.07 0.21 41.34
CA ALA A 621 -0.95 -0.08 40.34
C ALA A 621 -2.04 1.00 40.23
N SER A 622 -2.29 1.75 41.31
CA SER A 622 -3.41 2.70 41.43
C SER A 622 -3.07 4.13 41.00
N VAL A 623 -1.82 4.43 40.66
CA VAL A 623 -1.44 5.80 40.23
C VAL A 623 -2.05 6.13 38.88
N GLU A 624 -2.55 7.35 38.72
CA GLU A 624 -3.17 7.83 37.48
C GLU A 624 -2.64 9.23 37.15
N PRO A 625 -2.51 9.59 35.86
CA PRO A 625 -2.08 10.91 35.45
C PRO A 625 -3.12 11.98 35.87
N ALA A 626 -2.64 13.19 36.13
CA ALA A 626 -3.51 14.32 36.40
C ALA A 626 -4.48 14.55 35.22
N PRO A 627 -5.75 14.95 35.47
CA PRO A 627 -6.72 15.20 34.40
C PRO A 627 -6.21 16.16 33.33
N ALA A 628 -5.52 17.23 33.72
CA ALA A 628 -4.93 18.20 32.79
C ALA A 628 -3.85 17.57 31.88
N ALA A 629 -3.01 16.70 32.43
CA ALA A 629 -2.01 15.96 31.65
C ALA A 629 -2.66 15.01 30.65
N LYS A 630 -3.71 14.31 31.10
CA LYS A 630 -4.46 13.35 30.28
C LYS A 630 -5.25 14.03 29.16
N ALA A 631 -5.85 15.18 29.47
CA ALA A 631 -6.59 16.01 28.53
C ALA A 631 -5.68 16.89 27.64
N THR A 632 -4.36 16.82 27.83
CA THR A 632 -3.36 17.60 27.08
C THR A 632 -3.60 19.11 27.15
N GLU A 633 -4.04 19.59 28.32
CA GLU A 633 -4.20 21.02 28.56
C GLU A 633 -2.83 21.73 28.49
N PRO A 634 -2.77 23.02 28.09
CA PRO A 634 -1.49 23.70 27.84
C PRO A 634 -0.47 23.64 28.99
N HIS A 635 -0.92 23.60 30.25
CA HIS A 635 -0.05 23.50 31.42
C HIS A 635 0.25 22.06 31.85
N GLY A 636 -0.50 21.09 31.32
CA GLY A 636 -0.35 19.65 31.56
C GLY A 636 0.54 18.95 30.53
N ILE A 637 1.21 19.68 29.65
CA ILE A 637 2.10 19.13 28.62
C ILE A 637 3.45 19.86 28.65
N ILE A 638 4.47 19.24 28.06
CA ILE A 638 5.72 19.93 27.71
C ILE A 638 5.63 20.57 26.31
N PRO A 639 6.55 21.49 25.96
CA PRO A 639 6.59 22.09 24.63
C PRO A 639 6.67 21.04 23.51
N ASN A 640 5.78 21.16 22.52
CA ASN A 640 5.66 20.27 21.35
C ASN A 640 5.82 18.78 21.69
N PHE A 641 5.21 18.32 22.80
CA PHE A 641 5.27 16.93 23.20
C PHE A 641 4.84 16.00 22.06
N THR A 642 5.52 14.87 21.90
CA THR A 642 5.21 13.88 20.87
C THR A 642 3.89 13.20 21.23
N ASN A 643 2.83 13.43 20.45
CA ASN A 643 1.51 12.89 20.81
C ASN A 643 1.41 11.39 20.63
#